data_AF-A0A1R3XH74-F1
#
_entry.id   AF-A0A1R3XH74-F1
#
_cell.length_a   1.000
_cell.length_b   1.000
_cell.length_c   1.000
_cell.angle_alpha   90.00
_cell.angle_beta   90.00
_cell.angle_gamma   90.00
#
_symmetry.space_group_name_H-M   'P 1'
#
loop_
_entity.id
_entity.type
_entity.pdbx_description
1 polymer ?
#
loop_
_entity_poly.entity_id
_entity_poly.type
_entity_poly.pdbx_seq_one_letter_code
_entity_poly.pdbx_strand_id
1 'polypeptide(L)'
;MINTLIGDFGHASVIVAFVAAIVASYAYFMAARQKTEESGDTSWRKLARISFYVHSAAVIAIIFCLFNIIYEHRYEYYYAWSHSSNHLPVHYMISCFWEGQEGSFLLWMFWHVALGLVLMNAGKKNKQWEAPVMAIFSFVQIFISSMILGVVIGDFKLGSSPFILMRDFMADAPVFAMDPNFRPADGTGLNPLLQNYWMVIHPPTLFLGYAAALVPFAFAIAGLWKGKFSEWIRPALPWTHFAAVSLGIGIMMGAYWAYETLNFGGYWNWDPVENAVYIPWLVLVGGIHTMIAYRRSKQGLRASFILVITSFILILYATFLTRSGILGNASVHSFTDLGLSGQLFTYMMAFTVLSIALLVYNWKKIPTTEKELSTYSAEFWVFIGSAVLCLAAFQVLVTTSIPVYNSFLGFFGIDSNAALPADQVEHYTKFQLWAGVAIAILTGVGQLLWWKKANKKSFKDAITMPIMLTLLFSSLVIILSNKFDIFTFKLDNPVYILLFVVSLFAVFANFSIILGLLQKKVTLSGGAVAHIGIALMLIGILFSSGYSNIISQNNSGLLYSREFPDEINRDNVLLWRNTPVQMDRFKVSYHGQFQEVEGVPGYVNKELLYQTDDLYKAIARGRIEAKGKVYFETGDTLDLISPENTYYEVSYESDKENFVLYPRAQVNPNMGLLASPDIKHFADKDLYTHVSTVPDPNEEKDWGELQEYELSAGDTIVINDYIAVFNGIEQIDQVPGVKLVEGDVAVQAAMKIMGERKNYHAHPVLMIKDQMMGRVPEVIEDLGIRITFLNIDTENHRFKIGVNVTQKDYIILKAMEKPFVNILWIGTIIMSIGFVMAIMRRNKEGGSGEGKAPKVKAERKAQVA
;
A
#
# COMPACT_ATOMS: atom_id res chain seq x y z
N MET A 1 32.55 -19.28 -13.02
CA MET A 1 32.14 -18.76 -14.34
C MET A 1 30.80 -18.06 -14.16
N ILE A 2 30.66 -16.82 -14.63
CA ILE A 2 29.38 -16.10 -14.63
C ILE A 2 28.38 -16.90 -15.46
N ASN A 3 27.18 -17.15 -14.93
CA ASN A 3 26.14 -17.83 -15.69
C ASN A 3 25.32 -16.80 -16.46
N THR A 4 25.73 -16.47 -17.68
CA THR A 4 24.99 -15.52 -18.53
C THR A 4 23.81 -16.17 -19.24
N LEU A 5 23.80 -17.50 -19.39
CA LEU A 5 22.87 -18.24 -20.26
C LEU A 5 21.41 -17.92 -19.96
N ILE A 6 21.03 -17.87 -18.67
CA ILE A 6 19.64 -17.63 -18.27
C ILE A 6 19.21 -16.19 -18.59
N GLY A 7 20.09 -15.21 -18.40
CA GLY A 7 19.83 -13.82 -18.76
C GLY A 7 19.88 -13.58 -20.26
N ASP A 8 20.77 -14.26 -21.00
CA ASP A 8 20.83 -14.20 -22.46
C ASP A 8 19.54 -14.76 -23.07
N PHE A 9 19.04 -15.88 -22.55
CA PHE A 9 17.75 -16.46 -22.95
C PHE A 9 16.58 -15.56 -22.54
N GLY A 10 16.64 -14.94 -21.36
CA GLY A 10 15.68 -13.94 -20.90
C GLY A 10 15.62 -12.73 -21.84
N HIS A 11 16.78 -12.15 -22.18
CA HIS A 11 16.89 -11.00 -23.08
C HIS A 11 16.46 -11.35 -24.51
N ALA A 12 16.86 -12.51 -25.04
CA ALA A 12 16.36 -13.01 -26.32
C ALA A 12 14.83 -13.13 -26.32
N SER A 13 14.25 -13.58 -25.20
CA SER A 13 12.80 -13.65 -25.03
C SER A 13 12.15 -12.27 -25.02
N VAL A 14 12.80 -11.23 -24.47
CA VAL A 14 12.34 -9.83 -24.60
C VAL A 14 12.24 -9.40 -26.06
N ILE A 15 13.29 -9.68 -26.85
CA ILE A 15 13.32 -9.34 -28.28
C ILE A 15 12.20 -10.07 -29.03
N VAL A 16 12.03 -11.37 -28.76
CA VAL A 16 10.94 -12.18 -29.34
C VAL A 16 9.58 -11.61 -28.95
N ALA A 17 9.37 -11.23 -27.68
CA ALA A 17 8.13 -10.63 -27.23
C ALA A 17 7.83 -9.32 -27.96
N PHE A 18 8.83 -8.44 -28.11
CA PHE A 18 8.70 -7.17 -28.83
C PHE A 18 8.34 -7.37 -30.31
N VAL A 19 9.09 -8.21 -31.03
CA VAL A 19 8.84 -8.50 -32.45
C VAL A 19 7.48 -9.17 -32.64
N ALA A 20 7.13 -10.14 -31.80
CA ALA A 20 5.85 -10.83 -31.86
C ALA A 20 4.66 -9.88 -31.59
N ALA A 21 4.82 -8.88 -30.72
CA ALA A 21 3.82 -7.84 -30.49
C ALA A 21 3.60 -6.96 -31.75
N ILE A 22 4.68 -6.58 -32.44
CA ILE A 22 4.61 -5.83 -33.72
C ILE A 22 3.85 -6.65 -34.77
N VAL A 23 4.25 -7.91 -34.97
CA VAL A 23 3.60 -8.79 -35.95
C VAL A 23 2.14 -9.04 -35.59
N ALA A 24 1.83 -9.26 -34.31
CA ALA A 24 0.46 -9.43 -33.84
C ALA A 24 -0.39 -8.19 -34.11
N SER A 25 0.10 -6.99 -33.75
CA SER A 25 -0.61 -5.72 -33.97
C SER A 25 -0.87 -5.48 -35.46
N TYR A 26 0.16 -5.62 -36.30
CA TYR A 26 0.04 -5.43 -37.74
C TYR A 26 -0.89 -6.47 -38.39
N ALA A 27 -0.75 -7.75 -38.04
CA ALA A 27 -1.59 -8.81 -38.59
C ALA A 27 -3.06 -8.67 -38.15
N TYR A 28 -3.33 -8.27 -36.90
CA TYR A 28 -4.69 -7.94 -36.45
C TYR A 28 -5.25 -6.71 -37.16
N PHE A 29 -4.43 -5.69 -37.39
CA PHE A 29 -4.81 -4.52 -38.17
C PHE A 29 -5.22 -4.90 -39.60
N MET A 30 -4.41 -5.73 -40.28
CA MET A 30 -4.71 -6.24 -41.62
C MET A 30 -5.95 -7.13 -41.65
N ALA A 31 -6.15 -7.97 -40.63
CA ALA A 31 -7.34 -8.80 -40.47
C ALA A 31 -8.63 -7.98 -40.22
N ALA A 32 -8.50 -6.76 -39.73
CA ALA A 32 -9.60 -5.83 -39.48
C ALA A 32 -9.83 -4.86 -40.66
N ARG A 33 -9.13 -4.97 -41.79
CA ARG A 33 -9.47 -4.18 -42.98
C ARG A 33 -10.75 -4.72 -43.60
N GLN A 34 -11.61 -3.80 -44.07
CA GLN A 34 -12.90 -4.13 -44.70
C GLN A 34 -12.74 -5.15 -45.84
N LYS A 35 -11.77 -4.93 -46.74
CA LYS A 35 -11.45 -5.85 -47.84
C LYS A 35 -11.17 -7.28 -47.35
N THR A 36 -10.42 -7.43 -46.27
CA THR A 36 -10.06 -8.73 -45.70
C THR A 36 -11.28 -9.38 -45.04
N GLU A 37 -12.07 -8.61 -44.28
CA GLU A 37 -13.32 -9.09 -43.66
C GLU A 37 -14.34 -9.58 -44.70
N GLU A 38 -14.51 -8.85 -45.80
CA GLU A 38 -15.41 -9.20 -46.90
C GLU A 38 -14.93 -10.43 -47.68
N SER A 39 -13.61 -10.59 -47.85
CA SER A 39 -13.03 -11.76 -48.52
C SER A 39 -13.16 -13.08 -47.74
N GLY A 40 -13.46 -13.00 -46.44
CA GLY A 40 -13.47 -14.16 -45.55
C GLY A 40 -12.10 -14.77 -45.26
N ASP A 41 -11.00 -14.14 -45.72
CA ASP A 41 -9.65 -14.63 -45.48
C ASP A 41 -9.30 -14.59 -43.99
N THR A 42 -8.90 -15.76 -43.46
CA THR A 42 -8.54 -15.93 -42.06
C THR A 42 -7.02 -16.02 -41.84
N SER A 43 -6.22 -15.95 -42.91
CA SER A 43 -4.76 -16.07 -42.86
C SER A 43 -4.14 -15.04 -41.91
N TRP A 44 -4.48 -13.76 -42.07
CA TRP A 44 -4.03 -12.65 -41.22
C TRP A 44 -4.44 -12.83 -39.77
N ARG A 45 -5.67 -13.29 -39.51
CA ARG A 45 -6.15 -13.54 -38.14
C ARG A 45 -5.42 -14.71 -37.49
N LYS A 46 -5.14 -15.78 -38.26
CA LYS A 46 -4.36 -16.93 -37.79
C LYS A 46 -2.94 -16.50 -37.44
N LEU A 47 -2.28 -15.75 -38.32
CA LEU A 47 -0.95 -15.18 -38.07
C LEU A 47 -0.95 -14.30 -36.82
N ALA A 48 -1.95 -13.43 -36.66
CA ALA A 48 -2.06 -12.54 -35.51
C ALA A 48 -2.21 -13.31 -34.19
N ARG A 49 -3.06 -14.35 -34.17
CA ARG A 49 -3.22 -15.22 -32.99
C ARG A 49 -1.94 -15.98 -32.66
N ILE A 50 -1.28 -16.57 -33.66
CA ILE A 50 -0.01 -17.28 -33.46
C ILE A 50 1.04 -16.32 -32.89
N SER A 51 1.16 -15.12 -33.46
CA SER A 51 2.09 -14.10 -33.00
C SER A 51 1.78 -13.66 -31.56
N PHE A 52 0.50 -13.52 -31.20
CA PHE A 52 0.12 -13.21 -29.83
C PHE A 52 0.41 -14.38 -28.86
N TYR A 53 0.25 -15.63 -29.28
CA TYR A 53 0.66 -16.79 -28.47
C TYR A 53 2.19 -16.85 -28.29
N VAL A 54 2.97 -16.53 -29.33
CA VAL A 54 4.43 -16.42 -29.24
C VAL A 54 4.83 -15.29 -28.29
N HIS A 55 4.22 -14.11 -28.41
CA HIS A 55 4.41 -13.01 -27.47
C HIS A 55 4.09 -13.44 -26.03
N SER A 56 2.97 -14.15 -25.83
CA SER A 56 2.57 -14.66 -24.53
C SER A 56 3.59 -15.64 -23.94
N ALA A 57 4.05 -16.60 -24.73
CA ALA A 57 5.06 -17.57 -24.30
C ALA A 57 6.39 -16.90 -23.98
N ALA A 58 6.80 -15.90 -24.77
CA ALA A 58 8.00 -15.12 -24.54
C ALA A 58 7.91 -14.31 -23.24
N VAL A 59 6.77 -13.68 -22.94
CA VAL A 59 6.55 -12.98 -21.65
C VAL A 59 6.67 -13.94 -20.46
N ILE A 60 6.09 -15.15 -20.54
CA ILE A 60 6.24 -16.16 -19.50
C ILE A 60 7.70 -16.61 -19.36
N ALA A 61 8.44 -16.75 -20.47
CA ALA A 61 9.87 -17.07 -20.44
C ALA A 61 10.69 -15.98 -19.74
N ILE A 62 10.41 -14.69 -20.03
CA ILE A 62 11.07 -13.56 -19.35
C ILE A 62 10.83 -13.62 -17.84
N ILE A 63 9.58 -13.82 -17.43
CA ILE A 63 9.20 -13.94 -16.01
C ILE A 63 9.95 -15.09 -15.34
N PHE A 64 9.97 -16.26 -15.98
CA PHE A 64 10.67 -17.43 -15.48
C PHE A 64 12.18 -17.17 -15.32
N CYS A 65 12.83 -16.55 -16.29
CA CYS A 65 14.26 -16.24 -16.24
C CYS A 65 14.59 -15.28 -15.10
N LEU A 66 13.83 -14.19 -14.98
CA LEU A 66 14.06 -13.21 -13.92
C LEU A 66 13.80 -13.79 -12.53
N PHE A 67 12.75 -14.59 -12.37
CA PHE A 67 12.48 -15.27 -11.11
C PHE A 67 13.56 -16.31 -10.78
N ASN A 68 14.08 -17.05 -11.76
CA ASN A 68 15.21 -17.95 -11.54
C ASN A 68 16.47 -17.20 -11.09
N ILE A 69 16.75 -16.04 -11.70
CA ILE A 69 17.88 -15.18 -11.33
C ILE A 69 17.77 -14.71 -9.88
N ILE A 70 16.58 -14.27 -9.45
CA ILE A 70 16.31 -13.81 -8.08
C ILE A 70 16.40 -14.99 -7.10
N TYR A 71 15.70 -16.09 -7.37
CA TYR A 71 15.60 -17.25 -6.47
C TYR A 71 16.92 -18.00 -6.28
N GLU A 72 17.76 -18.05 -7.31
CA GLU A 72 19.11 -18.66 -7.24
C GLU A 72 20.19 -17.66 -6.80
N HIS A 73 19.78 -16.49 -6.29
CA HIS A 73 20.66 -15.44 -5.76
C HIS A 73 21.78 -15.03 -6.74
N ARG A 74 21.49 -14.95 -8.05
CA ARG A 74 22.50 -14.70 -9.10
C ARG A 74 22.93 -13.22 -9.14
N TYR A 75 23.74 -12.82 -8.16
CA TYR A 75 24.22 -11.45 -7.96
C TYR A 75 25.19 -10.93 -9.04
N GLU A 76 25.53 -11.74 -10.03
CA GLU A 76 26.11 -11.23 -11.28
C GLU A 76 25.14 -10.31 -12.06
N TYR A 77 23.82 -10.47 -11.87
CA TYR A 77 22.79 -9.63 -12.45
C TYR A 77 22.48 -8.46 -11.52
N TYR A 78 22.48 -7.24 -12.08
CA TYR A 78 22.23 -6.02 -11.31
C TYR A 78 20.88 -6.09 -10.58
N TYR A 79 19.83 -6.56 -11.26
CA TYR A 79 18.48 -6.66 -10.70
C TYR A 79 18.41 -7.57 -9.45
N ALA A 80 19.09 -8.73 -9.48
CA ALA A 80 19.11 -9.61 -8.31
C ALA A 80 19.87 -8.96 -7.15
N TRP A 81 21.02 -8.35 -7.44
CA TRP A 81 21.84 -7.71 -6.43
C TRP A 81 21.14 -6.50 -5.79
N SER A 82 20.45 -5.66 -6.57
CA SER A 82 19.82 -4.43 -6.07
C SER A 82 18.49 -4.65 -5.35
N HIS A 83 17.83 -5.79 -5.56
CA HIS A 83 16.47 -6.02 -5.07
C HIS A 83 16.29 -7.25 -4.16
N SER A 84 17.28 -8.13 -4.03
CA SER A 84 17.16 -9.36 -3.23
C SER A 84 18.36 -9.57 -2.30
N SER A 85 18.20 -10.44 -1.30
CA SER A 85 19.26 -10.88 -0.39
C SER A 85 19.09 -12.36 -0.02
N ASN A 86 20.13 -12.99 0.52
CA ASN A 86 20.14 -14.41 0.90
C ASN A 86 19.13 -14.72 2.02
N HIS A 87 18.84 -13.73 2.85
CA HIS A 87 17.99 -13.87 4.05
C HIS A 87 16.54 -13.44 3.82
N LEU A 88 16.21 -12.99 2.61
CA LEU A 88 14.87 -12.51 2.30
C LEU A 88 13.88 -13.68 2.21
N PRO A 89 12.79 -13.71 2.98
CA PRO A 89 11.77 -14.75 2.85
C PRO A 89 11.22 -14.88 1.43
N VAL A 90 10.93 -16.12 0.98
CA VAL A 90 10.52 -16.42 -0.42
C VAL A 90 9.31 -15.58 -0.88
N HIS A 91 8.36 -15.29 0.01
CA HIS A 91 7.21 -14.47 -0.35
C HIS A 91 7.58 -13.00 -0.65
N TYR A 92 8.63 -12.47 -0.02
CA TYR A 92 9.19 -11.16 -0.38
C TYR A 92 10.09 -11.23 -1.61
N MET A 93 10.77 -12.35 -1.87
CA MET A 93 11.45 -12.57 -3.16
C MET A 93 10.47 -12.50 -4.34
N ILE A 94 9.23 -12.96 -4.15
CA ILE A 94 8.17 -12.80 -5.15
C ILE A 94 7.87 -11.32 -5.41
N SER A 95 7.82 -10.47 -4.36
CA SER A 95 7.62 -9.03 -4.57
C SER A 95 8.80 -8.32 -5.21
N CYS A 96 10.04 -8.81 -5.05
CA CYS A 96 11.21 -8.27 -5.77
C CYS A 96 11.00 -8.27 -7.28
N PHE A 97 10.19 -9.20 -7.81
CA PHE A 97 9.89 -9.27 -9.23
C PHE A 97 9.21 -8.00 -9.78
N TRP A 98 8.42 -7.27 -9.00
CA TRP A 98 7.65 -6.11 -9.47
C TRP A 98 7.90 -4.83 -8.69
N GLU A 99 8.72 -4.88 -7.64
CA GLU A 99 9.17 -3.70 -6.94
C GLU A 99 9.95 -2.79 -7.89
N GLY A 100 11.01 -3.29 -8.54
CA GLY A 100 11.80 -2.54 -9.52
C GLY A 100 11.02 -2.11 -10.78
N GLN A 101 11.58 -1.14 -11.51
CA GLN A 101 10.91 -0.52 -12.66
C GLN A 101 10.68 -1.47 -13.83
N GLU A 102 11.68 -2.24 -14.24
CA GLU A 102 11.58 -3.26 -15.27
C GLU A 102 10.54 -4.33 -14.89
N GLY A 103 10.58 -4.74 -13.63
CA GLY A 103 9.67 -5.71 -13.03
C GLY A 103 8.20 -5.28 -13.08
N SER A 104 7.93 -4.01 -12.78
CA SER A 104 6.58 -3.46 -12.84
C SER A 104 5.99 -3.42 -14.26
N PHE A 105 6.81 -3.13 -15.28
CA PHE A 105 6.40 -3.21 -16.68
C PHE A 105 6.11 -4.66 -17.06
N LEU A 106 6.90 -5.61 -16.56
CA LEU A 106 6.65 -7.04 -16.75
C LEU A 106 5.35 -7.50 -16.10
N LEU A 107 5.06 -7.07 -14.87
CA LEU A 107 3.79 -7.34 -14.19
C LEU A 107 2.61 -6.78 -14.99
N TRP A 108 2.76 -5.60 -15.59
CA TRP A 108 1.74 -5.03 -16.47
C TRP A 108 1.55 -5.86 -17.74
N MET A 109 2.63 -6.27 -18.40
CA MET A 109 2.58 -7.15 -19.58
C MET A 109 1.99 -8.52 -19.27
N PHE A 110 2.30 -9.09 -18.10
CA PHE A 110 1.72 -10.35 -17.65
C PHE A 110 0.19 -10.28 -17.64
N TRP A 111 -0.37 -9.25 -17.00
CA TRP A 111 -1.82 -9.06 -16.98
C TRP A 111 -2.39 -8.79 -18.37
N HIS A 112 -1.70 -8.03 -19.22
CA HIS A 112 -2.13 -7.85 -20.60
C HIS A 112 -2.15 -9.17 -21.38
N VAL A 113 -1.15 -10.02 -21.25
CA VAL A 113 -1.13 -11.35 -21.87
C VAL A 113 -2.31 -12.17 -21.38
N ALA A 114 -2.52 -12.25 -20.06
CA ALA A 114 -3.62 -13.00 -19.47
C ALA A 114 -4.99 -12.52 -19.98
N LEU A 115 -5.25 -11.21 -19.93
CA LEU A 115 -6.51 -10.60 -20.38
C LEU A 115 -6.67 -10.69 -21.91
N GLY A 116 -5.58 -10.55 -22.68
CA GLY A 116 -5.56 -10.67 -24.13
C GLY A 116 -5.91 -12.08 -24.60
N LEU A 117 -5.40 -13.12 -23.91
CA LEU A 117 -5.79 -14.52 -24.17
C LEU A 117 -7.28 -14.76 -23.89
N VAL A 118 -7.81 -14.21 -22.79
CA VAL A 118 -9.25 -14.26 -22.47
C VAL A 118 -10.06 -13.53 -23.56
N LEU A 119 -9.60 -12.35 -23.99
CA LEU A 119 -10.26 -11.53 -25.01
C LEU A 119 -10.25 -12.20 -26.39
N MET A 120 -9.15 -12.85 -26.78
CA MET A 120 -9.07 -13.68 -27.99
C MET A 120 -10.05 -14.84 -27.94
N ASN A 121 -10.15 -15.52 -26.80
CA ASN A 121 -11.10 -16.61 -26.63
C ASN A 121 -12.56 -16.13 -26.65
N ALA A 122 -12.86 -14.99 -26.02
CA ALA A 122 -14.17 -14.34 -26.13
C ALA A 122 -14.46 -13.88 -27.57
N GLY A 123 -13.45 -13.38 -28.27
CA GLY A 123 -13.49 -12.95 -29.67
C GLY A 123 -13.86 -14.07 -30.65
N LYS A 124 -13.57 -15.34 -30.32
CA LYS A 124 -14.05 -16.49 -31.11
C LYS A 124 -15.58 -16.52 -31.24
N LYS A 125 -16.29 -16.06 -30.20
CA LYS A 125 -17.76 -15.96 -30.20
C LYS A 125 -18.26 -14.69 -30.91
N ASN A 126 -17.46 -13.63 -30.92
CA ASN A 126 -17.81 -12.33 -31.47
C ASN A 126 -16.75 -11.84 -32.46
N LYS A 127 -16.65 -12.55 -33.60
CA LYS A 127 -15.57 -12.42 -34.60
C LYS A 127 -15.37 -11.00 -35.15
N GLN A 128 -16.40 -10.16 -35.09
CA GLN A 128 -16.36 -8.76 -35.55
C GLN A 128 -15.51 -7.83 -34.66
N TRP A 129 -15.33 -8.16 -33.38
CA TRP A 129 -14.58 -7.31 -32.45
C TRP A 129 -13.16 -7.78 -32.22
N GLU A 130 -12.89 -9.07 -32.38
CA GLU A 130 -11.59 -9.65 -32.10
C GLU A 130 -10.45 -8.91 -32.82
N ALA A 131 -10.51 -8.82 -34.15
CA ALA A 131 -9.42 -8.23 -34.93
C ALA A 131 -9.18 -6.74 -34.60
N PRO A 132 -10.19 -5.85 -34.62
CA PRO A 132 -9.93 -4.44 -34.37
C PRO A 132 -9.50 -4.16 -32.92
N VAL A 133 -10.09 -4.85 -31.93
CA VAL A 133 -9.74 -4.66 -30.52
C VAL A 133 -8.34 -5.20 -30.23
N MET A 134 -8.02 -6.40 -30.72
CA MET A 134 -6.69 -6.98 -30.51
C MET A 134 -5.58 -6.24 -31.27
N ALA A 135 -5.88 -5.54 -32.36
CA ALA A 135 -4.91 -4.67 -33.02
C ALA A 135 -4.43 -3.55 -32.09
N ILE A 136 -5.36 -2.87 -31.42
CA ILE A 136 -5.10 -1.79 -30.44
C ILE A 136 -4.45 -2.37 -29.18
N PHE A 137 -4.95 -3.50 -28.70
CA PHE A 137 -4.42 -4.18 -27.52
C PHE A 137 -2.95 -4.61 -27.72
N SER A 138 -2.64 -5.19 -28.88
CA SER A 138 -1.28 -5.60 -29.24
C SER A 138 -0.39 -4.41 -29.55
N PHE A 139 -0.94 -3.30 -30.06
CA PHE A 139 -0.20 -2.05 -30.27
C PHE A 139 0.36 -1.52 -28.94
N VAL A 140 -0.43 -1.56 -27.86
CA VAL A 140 0.06 -1.22 -26.51
C VAL A 140 1.20 -2.14 -26.06
N GLN A 141 1.17 -3.43 -26.40
CA GLN A 141 2.25 -4.35 -26.02
C GLN A 141 3.58 -3.99 -26.67
N ILE A 142 3.59 -3.41 -27.87
CA ILE A 142 4.83 -2.94 -28.52
C ILE A 142 5.54 -1.93 -27.62
N PHE A 143 4.80 -0.99 -27.04
CA PHE A 143 5.39 0.03 -26.18
C PHE A 143 5.87 -0.53 -24.86
N ILE A 144 5.06 -1.35 -24.17
CA ILE A 144 5.46 -1.87 -22.86
C ILE A 144 6.64 -2.84 -23.01
N SER A 145 6.67 -3.68 -24.05
CA SER A 145 7.84 -4.52 -24.33
C SER A 145 9.07 -3.69 -24.73
N SER A 146 8.89 -2.54 -25.39
CA SER A 146 10.00 -1.60 -25.66
C SER A 146 10.58 -0.97 -24.39
N MET A 147 9.83 -0.90 -23.28
CA MET A 147 10.34 -0.35 -22.00
C MET A 147 11.37 -1.27 -21.34
N ILE A 148 11.36 -2.56 -21.67
CA ILE A 148 12.29 -3.55 -21.10
C ILE A 148 13.32 -4.08 -22.11
N LEU A 149 13.37 -3.48 -23.31
CA LEU A 149 14.17 -3.97 -24.43
C LEU A 149 15.67 -3.84 -24.16
N GLY A 150 16.11 -2.75 -23.50
CA GLY A 150 17.50 -2.56 -23.08
C GLY A 150 18.48 -2.41 -24.23
N VAL A 151 18.05 -1.83 -25.35
CA VAL A 151 18.90 -1.59 -26.53
C VAL A 151 19.44 -0.17 -26.47
N VAL A 152 20.76 -0.02 -26.59
CA VAL A 152 21.45 1.28 -26.62
C VAL A 152 22.11 1.45 -28.00
N ILE A 153 21.79 2.54 -28.71
CA ILE A 153 22.34 2.88 -30.03
C ILE A 153 22.92 4.30 -29.94
N GLY A 154 24.24 4.43 -29.84
CA GLY A 154 24.89 5.71 -29.54
C GLY A 154 24.38 6.24 -28.20
N ASP A 155 23.90 7.48 -28.17
CA ASP A 155 23.33 8.10 -26.97
C ASP A 155 21.84 7.73 -26.74
N PHE A 156 21.21 7.01 -27.67
CA PHE A 156 19.80 6.65 -27.57
C PHE A 156 19.60 5.32 -26.83
N LYS A 157 18.97 5.37 -25.66
CA LYS A 157 18.56 4.19 -24.88
C LYS A 157 17.08 3.88 -25.11
N LEU A 158 16.78 2.66 -25.53
CA LEU A 158 15.42 2.15 -25.70
C LEU A 158 15.14 1.03 -24.68
N GLY A 159 14.42 1.41 -23.62
CA GLY A 159 14.13 0.54 -22.50
C GLY A 159 15.33 0.20 -21.61
N SER A 160 15.06 -0.50 -20.51
CA SER A 160 16.07 -1.03 -19.58
C SER A 160 15.86 -2.53 -19.43
N SER A 161 16.88 -3.35 -19.71
CA SER A 161 16.71 -4.80 -19.60
C SER A 161 16.86 -5.26 -18.15
N PRO A 162 15.96 -6.12 -17.63
CA PRO A 162 16.12 -6.68 -16.28
C PRO A 162 17.28 -7.69 -16.18
N PHE A 163 17.92 -8.01 -17.31
CA PHE A 163 19.01 -8.99 -17.41
C PHE A 163 20.39 -8.33 -17.54
N ILE A 164 20.50 -7.02 -17.29
CA ILE A 164 21.80 -6.32 -17.30
C ILE A 164 22.70 -6.90 -16.20
N LEU A 165 23.96 -7.20 -16.55
CA LEU A 165 24.96 -7.64 -15.59
C LEU A 165 25.48 -6.46 -14.78
N MET A 166 25.86 -6.70 -13.53
CA MET A 166 26.38 -5.68 -12.63
C MET A 166 27.63 -5.00 -13.21
N ARG A 167 28.51 -5.75 -13.87
CA ARG A 167 29.70 -5.22 -14.56
C ARG A 167 29.38 -4.26 -15.72
N ASP A 168 28.24 -4.47 -16.37
CA ASP A 168 27.83 -3.65 -17.53
C ASP A 168 27.07 -2.40 -17.07
N PHE A 169 26.32 -2.52 -15.97
CA PHE A 169 25.64 -1.38 -15.34
C PHE A 169 26.63 -0.46 -14.60
N MET A 170 27.60 -1.03 -13.90
CA MET A 170 28.60 -0.33 -13.10
C MET A 170 30.00 -0.43 -13.74
N ALA A 171 30.09 -0.12 -15.03
CA ALA A 171 31.32 -0.26 -15.81
C ALA A 171 32.53 0.50 -15.22
N ASP A 172 32.27 1.63 -14.54
CA ASP A 172 33.30 2.49 -13.94
C ASP A 172 33.69 2.07 -12.50
N ALA A 173 33.05 1.04 -11.93
CA ALA A 173 33.36 0.62 -10.56
C ALA A 173 34.75 -0.07 -10.49
N PRO A 174 35.66 0.37 -9.61
CA PRO A 174 37.04 -0.13 -9.54
C PRO A 174 37.14 -1.65 -9.36
N VAL A 175 36.15 -2.27 -8.71
CA VAL A 175 36.11 -3.71 -8.45
C VAL A 175 36.13 -4.54 -9.74
N PHE A 176 35.46 -4.09 -10.79
CA PHE A 176 35.40 -4.82 -12.07
C PHE A 176 36.63 -4.63 -12.94
N ALA A 177 37.40 -3.55 -12.70
CA ALA A 177 38.73 -3.40 -13.28
C ALA A 177 39.75 -4.37 -12.65
N MET A 178 39.57 -4.72 -11.38
CA MET A 178 40.43 -5.68 -10.67
C MET A 178 40.01 -7.14 -10.90
N ASP A 179 38.71 -7.42 -10.81
CA ASP A 179 38.13 -8.74 -11.08
C ASP A 179 36.89 -8.60 -11.98
N PRO A 180 37.02 -8.85 -13.29
CA PRO A 180 35.91 -8.83 -14.24
C PRO A 180 34.80 -9.85 -13.96
N ASN A 181 35.08 -10.85 -13.10
CA ASN A 181 34.12 -11.88 -12.69
C ASN A 181 33.64 -11.71 -11.25
N PHE A 182 33.89 -10.57 -10.63
CA PHE A 182 33.47 -10.29 -9.27
C PHE A 182 31.96 -10.52 -9.10
N ARG A 183 31.60 -11.25 -8.05
CA ARG A 183 30.23 -11.48 -7.62
C ARG A 183 30.12 -11.21 -6.12
N PRO A 184 29.20 -10.33 -5.68
CA PRO A 184 28.89 -10.14 -4.28
C PRO A 184 28.41 -11.44 -3.61
N ALA A 185 28.75 -11.61 -2.33
CA ALA A 185 28.27 -12.75 -1.54
C ALA A 185 26.77 -12.63 -1.20
N ASP A 186 26.25 -11.41 -1.11
CA ASP A 186 24.86 -11.09 -0.86
C ASP A 186 24.43 -9.87 -1.70
N GLY A 187 23.12 -9.70 -1.87
CA GLY A 187 22.52 -8.50 -2.45
C GLY A 187 22.10 -7.50 -1.38
N THR A 188 21.67 -6.31 -1.80
CA THR A 188 21.27 -5.22 -0.92
C THR A 188 19.91 -5.45 -0.25
N GLY A 189 19.17 -6.47 -0.68
CA GLY A 189 17.85 -6.79 -0.15
C GLY A 189 16.75 -5.84 -0.63
N LEU A 190 15.51 -6.19 -0.27
CA LEU A 190 14.36 -5.32 -0.45
C LEU A 190 14.41 -4.20 0.59
N ASN A 191 13.98 -2.98 0.23
CA ASN A 191 13.82 -1.91 1.22
C ASN A 191 12.98 -2.44 2.41
N PRO A 192 13.47 -2.34 3.66
CA PRO A 192 12.75 -2.80 4.85
C PRO A 192 11.31 -2.33 4.99
N LEU A 193 10.95 -1.15 4.45
CA LEU A 193 9.56 -0.67 4.43
C LEU A 193 8.63 -1.50 3.53
N LEU A 194 9.19 -2.10 2.48
CA LEU A 194 8.48 -2.90 1.50
C LEU A 194 8.39 -4.37 1.92
N GLN A 195 9.09 -4.78 2.98
CA GLN A 195 8.95 -6.09 3.62
C GLN A 195 7.66 -6.16 4.44
N ASN A 196 6.53 -6.06 3.74
CA ASN A 196 5.19 -6.20 4.29
C ASN A 196 4.35 -7.04 3.32
N TYR A 197 3.51 -7.93 3.84
CA TYR A 197 2.63 -8.79 3.04
C TYR A 197 1.81 -8.03 1.99
N TRP A 198 1.41 -6.78 2.26
CA TRP A 198 0.69 -5.95 1.29
C TRP A 198 1.49 -5.70 0.01
N MET A 199 2.82 -5.57 0.08
CA MET A 199 3.69 -5.41 -1.09
C MET A 199 3.60 -6.61 -2.05
N VAL A 200 3.24 -7.79 -1.54
CA VAL A 200 3.09 -9.01 -2.33
C VAL A 200 1.78 -9.02 -3.13
N ILE A 201 0.71 -8.41 -2.62
CA ILE A 201 -0.65 -8.57 -3.18
C ILE A 201 -1.26 -7.29 -3.74
N HIS A 202 -0.87 -6.12 -3.22
CA HIS A 202 -1.39 -4.82 -3.65
C HIS A 202 -0.95 -4.45 -5.07
N PRO A 203 0.36 -4.40 -5.42
CA PRO A 203 0.78 -4.02 -6.76
C PRO A 203 0.20 -4.94 -7.86
N PRO A 204 0.20 -6.29 -7.74
CA PRO A 204 -0.46 -7.15 -8.72
C PRO A 204 -1.93 -6.83 -8.94
N THR A 205 -2.66 -6.49 -7.87
CA THR A 205 -4.09 -6.14 -7.95
C THR A 205 -4.31 -4.79 -8.64
N LEU A 206 -3.47 -3.80 -8.32
CA LEU A 206 -3.53 -2.47 -8.95
C LEU A 206 -3.19 -2.54 -10.45
N PHE A 207 -2.13 -3.25 -10.81
CA PHE A 207 -1.71 -3.44 -12.20
C PHE A 207 -2.71 -4.28 -13.02
N LEU A 208 -3.44 -5.21 -12.38
CA LEU A 208 -4.58 -5.87 -13.02
C LEU A 208 -5.67 -4.84 -13.40
N GLY A 209 -5.93 -3.86 -12.54
CA GLY A 209 -6.82 -2.73 -12.83
C GLY A 209 -6.33 -1.88 -14.01
N TYR A 210 -5.03 -1.55 -14.04
CA TYR A 210 -4.40 -0.83 -15.16
C TYR A 210 -4.58 -1.59 -16.47
N ALA A 211 -4.25 -2.88 -16.47
CA ALA A 211 -4.36 -3.76 -17.63
C ALA A 211 -5.82 -3.95 -18.09
N ALA A 212 -6.76 -4.05 -17.15
CA ALA A 212 -8.17 -4.21 -17.46
C ALA A 212 -8.79 -2.97 -18.11
N ALA A 213 -8.31 -1.77 -17.76
CA ALA A 213 -8.78 -0.51 -18.36
C ALA A 213 -8.42 -0.35 -19.84
N LEU A 214 -7.38 -1.05 -20.33
CA LEU A 214 -7.07 -1.13 -21.76
C LEU A 214 -8.20 -1.75 -22.57
N VAL A 215 -8.93 -2.71 -22.01
CA VAL A 215 -9.99 -3.44 -22.73
C VAL A 215 -11.13 -2.51 -23.18
N PRO A 216 -11.81 -1.75 -22.30
CA PRO A 216 -12.86 -0.81 -22.73
C PRO A 216 -12.30 0.31 -23.62
N PHE A 217 -11.06 0.77 -23.42
CA PHE A 217 -10.39 1.69 -24.33
C PHE A 217 -10.26 1.12 -25.75
N ALA A 218 -9.76 -0.11 -25.87
CA ALA A 218 -9.60 -0.78 -27.16
C ALA A 218 -10.95 -1.00 -27.87
N PHE A 219 -12.02 -1.32 -27.13
CA PHE A 219 -13.38 -1.37 -27.68
C PHE A 219 -13.86 0.00 -28.17
N ALA A 220 -13.63 1.08 -27.42
CA ALA A 220 -14.01 2.44 -27.80
C ALA A 220 -13.30 2.88 -29.09
N ILE A 221 -11.97 2.72 -29.14
CA ILE A 221 -11.16 3.06 -30.33
C ILE A 221 -11.54 2.18 -31.53
N ALA A 222 -11.76 0.87 -31.33
CA ALA A 222 -12.25 -0.03 -32.37
C ALA A 222 -13.63 0.40 -32.89
N GLY A 223 -14.53 0.85 -32.00
CA GLY A 223 -15.85 1.37 -32.36
C GLY A 223 -15.76 2.63 -33.23
N LEU A 224 -14.87 3.56 -32.89
CA LEU A 224 -14.61 4.75 -33.72
C LEU A 224 -13.99 4.39 -35.07
N TRP A 225 -13.02 3.48 -35.08
CA TRP A 225 -12.35 3.02 -36.29
C TRP A 225 -13.32 2.31 -37.26
N LYS A 226 -14.18 1.44 -36.73
CA LYS A 226 -15.15 0.65 -37.53
C LYS A 226 -16.46 1.39 -37.83
N GLY A 227 -16.66 2.59 -37.30
CA GLY A 227 -17.95 3.31 -37.39
C GLY A 227 -19.08 2.66 -36.57
N LYS A 228 -18.76 1.70 -35.69
CA LYS A 228 -19.69 0.97 -34.83
C LYS A 228 -19.88 1.70 -33.50
N PHE A 229 -20.40 2.93 -33.58
CA PHE A 229 -20.34 3.89 -32.47
C PHE A 229 -21.09 3.46 -31.21
N SER A 230 -22.15 2.65 -31.33
CA SER A 230 -22.98 2.24 -30.19
C SER A 230 -22.70 0.83 -29.69
N GLU A 231 -22.26 -0.04 -30.59
CA GLU A 231 -22.19 -1.49 -30.37
C GLU A 231 -21.05 -1.88 -29.42
N TRP A 232 -19.99 -1.08 -29.35
CA TRP A 232 -18.84 -1.32 -28.46
C TRP A 232 -19.21 -1.29 -26.96
N ILE A 233 -20.26 -0.56 -26.58
CA ILE A 233 -20.68 -0.39 -25.19
C ILE A 233 -21.03 -1.74 -24.55
N ARG A 234 -21.75 -2.62 -25.28
CA ARG A 234 -22.22 -3.90 -24.73
C ARG A 234 -21.07 -4.83 -24.34
N PRO A 235 -20.09 -5.13 -25.22
CA PRO A 235 -18.95 -5.96 -24.84
C PRO A 235 -17.97 -5.25 -23.90
N ALA A 236 -17.84 -3.92 -23.94
CA ALA A 236 -16.92 -3.19 -23.06
C ALA A 236 -17.42 -3.09 -21.60
N LEU A 237 -18.72 -2.95 -21.37
CA LEU A 237 -19.26 -2.62 -20.05
C LEU A 237 -18.86 -3.57 -18.90
N PRO A 238 -18.86 -4.91 -19.05
CA PRO A 238 -18.39 -5.81 -18.00
C PRO A 238 -16.90 -5.61 -17.69
N TRP A 239 -16.08 -5.35 -18.71
CA TRP A 239 -14.66 -5.04 -18.54
C TRP A 239 -14.43 -3.69 -17.86
N THR A 240 -15.25 -2.68 -18.17
CA THR A 240 -15.19 -1.39 -17.46
C THR A 240 -15.46 -1.56 -15.96
N HIS A 241 -16.44 -2.40 -15.58
CA HIS A 241 -16.69 -2.71 -14.17
C HIS A 241 -15.56 -3.53 -13.54
N PHE A 242 -15.01 -4.50 -14.27
CA PHE A 242 -13.87 -5.31 -13.82
C PHE A 242 -12.65 -4.43 -13.56
N ALA A 243 -12.32 -3.53 -14.48
CA ALA A 243 -11.26 -2.56 -14.31
C ALA A 243 -11.50 -1.65 -13.09
N ALA A 244 -12.71 -1.12 -12.92
CA ALA A 244 -13.04 -0.25 -11.79
C ALA A 244 -12.98 -0.96 -10.44
N VAL A 245 -13.42 -2.22 -10.33
CA VAL A 245 -13.32 -2.97 -9.07
C VAL A 245 -11.90 -3.41 -8.77
N SER A 246 -11.12 -3.83 -9.77
CA SER A 246 -9.70 -4.17 -9.57
C SER A 246 -8.88 -2.96 -9.15
N LEU A 247 -9.05 -1.81 -9.82
CA LEU A 247 -8.44 -0.54 -9.40
C LEU A 247 -8.89 -0.13 -8.00
N GLY A 248 -10.20 -0.20 -7.72
CA GLY A 248 -10.76 0.15 -6.42
C GLY A 248 -10.20 -0.71 -5.29
N ILE A 249 -10.16 -2.03 -5.46
CA ILE A 249 -9.56 -2.95 -4.48
C ILE A 249 -8.06 -2.64 -4.33
N GLY A 250 -7.34 -2.42 -5.44
CA GLY A 250 -5.93 -2.03 -5.40
C GLY A 250 -5.71 -0.79 -4.53
N ILE A 251 -6.43 0.31 -4.80
CA ILE A 251 -6.34 1.57 -4.02
C ILE A 251 -6.63 1.30 -2.54
N MET A 252 -7.64 0.50 -2.22
CA MET A 252 -8.03 0.20 -0.84
C MET A 252 -7.03 -0.69 -0.10
N MET A 253 -6.39 -1.64 -0.80
CA MET A 253 -5.28 -2.42 -0.23
C MET A 253 -4.08 -1.52 0.08
N GLY A 254 -3.81 -0.52 -0.77
CA GLY A 254 -2.77 0.48 -0.51
C GLY A 254 -3.10 1.33 0.71
N ALA A 255 -4.35 1.81 0.80
CA ALA A 255 -4.83 2.56 1.97
C ALA A 255 -4.75 1.74 3.27
N TYR A 256 -5.06 0.45 3.23
CA TYR A 256 -4.95 -0.43 4.39
C TYR A 256 -3.48 -0.73 4.74
N TRP A 257 -2.61 -0.89 3.75
CA TRP A 257 -1.17 -1.01 4.00
C TRP A 257 -0.61 0.24 4.67
N ALA A 258 -0.96 1.43 4.17
CA ALA A 258 -0.61 2.70 4.80
C ALA A 258 -1.20 2.83 6.22
N TYR A 259 -2.37 2.23 6.45
CA TYR A 259 -2.95 2.10 7.79
C TYR A 259 -2.17 1.16 8.71
N GLU A 260 -1.40 0.22 8.22
CA GLU A 260 -0.55 -0.66 9.05
C GLU A 260 0.91 -0.20 9.11
N THR A 261 1.29 0.85 8.38
CA THR A 261 2.67 1.36 8.30
C THR A 261 2.66 2.89 8.31
N LEU A 262 2.92 3.49 9.48
CA LEU A 262 2.62 4.90 9.75
C LEU A 262 3.51 5.91 9.02
N ASN A 263 4.68 5.54 8.50
CA ASN A 263 5.48 6.45 7.68
C ASN A 263 4.75 7.02 6.45
N PHE A 264 3.59 6.46 6.08
CA PHE A 264 2.73 7.00 5.03
C PHE A 264 1.71 8.04 5.50
N GLY A 265 1.67 8.36 6.81
CA GLY A 265 0.87 9.42 7.45
C GLY A 265 -0.53 9.01 7.94
N GLY A 266 -0.93 7.73 7.82
CA GLY A 266 -2.31 7.26 7.98
C GLY A 266 -2.82 6.49 6.75
N TYR A 267 -4.11 6.18 6.68
CA TYR A 267 -4.66 5.38 5.56
C TYR A 267 -4.83 6.14 4.24
N TRP A 268 -4.74 7.47 4.26
CA TRP A 268 -4.80 8.31 3.05
C TRP A 268 -4.22 9.70 3.35
N ASN A 269 -3.10 10.05 2.72
CA ASN A 269 -2.44 11.35 2.94
C ASN A 269 -2.24 12.16 1.68
N TRP A 270 -2.99 11.83 0.62
CA TRP A 270 -2.92 12.53 -0.65
C TRP A 270 -1.52 12.51 -1.27
N ASP A 271 -0.75 11.44 -1.04
CA ASP A 271 0.53 11.22 -1.70
C ASP A 271 0.34 11.26 -3.22
N PRO A 272 1.24 11.92 -4.00
CA PRO A 272 1.08 12.07 -5.44
C PRO A 272 0.92 10.75 -6.22
N VAL A 273 1.50 9.64 -5.76
CA VAL A 273 1.37 8.32 -6.41
C VAL A 273 0.00 7.71 -6.10
N GLU A 274 -0.50 7.85 -4.87
CA GLU A 274 -1.87 7.47 -4.50
C GLU A 274 -2.91 8.30 -5.28
N ASN A 275 -2.67 9.60 -5.43
CA ASN A 275 -3.52 10.49 -6.22
C ASN A 275 -3.57 10.06 -7.70
N ALA A 276 -2.42 9.67 -8.26
CA ALA A 276 -2.30 9.27 -9.66
C ALA A 276 -3.18 8.05 -10.00
N VAL A 277 -3.40 7.13 -9.06
CA VAL A 277 -4.29 5.97 -9.26
C VAL A 277 -5.77 6.30 -8.97
N TYR A 278 -6.03 7.24 -8.05
CA TYR A 278 -7.38 7.67 -7.68
C TYR A 278 -8.10 8.42 -8.82
N ILE A 279 -7.38 9.32 -9.51
CA ILE A 279 -7.90 10.15 -10.61
C ILE A 279 -8.53 9.31 -11.75
N PRO A 280 -7.83 8.35 -12.39
CA PRO A 280 -8.40 7.54 -13.46
C PRO A 280 -9.56 6.67 -12.98
N TRP A 281 -9.57 6.25 -11.70
CA TRP A 281 -10.66 5.47 -11.13
C TRP A 281 -11.97 6.28 -11.06
N LEU A 282 -11.93 7.52 -10.58
CA LEU A 282 -13.10 8.41 -10.56
C LEU A 282 -13.68 8.62 -11.98
N VAL A 283 -12.81 8.89 -12.95
CA VAL A 283 -13.20 9.10 -14.35
C VAL A 283 -13.79 7.80 -14.94
N LEU A 284 -13.23 6.64 -14.62
CA LEU A 284 -13.73 5.34 -15.06
C LEU A 284 -15.11 5.03 -14.48
N VAL A 285 -15.34 5.32 -13.20
CA VAL A 285 -16.65 5.18 -12.55
C VAL A 285 -17.68 6.11 -13.22
N GLY A 286 -17.32 7.34 -13.58
CA GLY A 286 -18.16 8.20 -14.43
C GLY A 286 -18.42 7.58 -15.81
N GLY A 287 -17.42 6.95 -16.42
CA GLY A 287 -17.54 6.17 -17.65
C GLY A 287 -18.58 5.05 -17.55
N ILE A 288 -18.56 4.27 -16.47
CA ILE A 288 -19.55 3.21 -16.20
C ILE A 288 -20.98 3.79 -16.20
N HIS A 289 -21.16 4.91 -15.50
CA HIS A 289 -22.46 5.56 -15.36
C HIS A 289 -23.00 6.08 -16.70
N THR A 290 -22.16 6.72 -17.52
CA THR A 290 -22.55 7.18 -18.86
C THR A 290 -22.85 6.02 -19.81
N MET A 291 -22.10 4.91 -19.75
CA MET A 291 -22.39 3.70 -20.53
C MET A 291 -23.72 3.05 -20.10
N ILE A 292 -24.02 3.03 -18.80
CA ILE A 292 -25.30 2.53 -18.27
C ILE A 292 -26.47 3.42 -18.71
N ALA A 293 -26.31 4.74 -18.65
CA ALA A 293 -27.30 5.70 -19.17
C ALA A 293 -27.56 5.44 -20.66
N TYR A 294 -26.51 5.23 -21.46
CA TYR A 294 -26.63 4.90 -22.87
C TYR A 294 -27.41 3.60 -23.10
N ARG A 295 -27.14 2.55 -22.33
CA ARG A 295 -27.88 1.28 -22.46
C ARG A 295 -29.36 1.42 -22.13
N ARG A 296 -29.74 2.34 -21.25
CA ARG A 296 -31.14 2.56 -20.84
C ARG A 296 -31.91 3.45 -21.81
N SER A 297 -31.36 4.61 -22.17
CA SER A 297 -32.09 5.68 -22.85
C SER A 297 -31.44 6.13 -24.16
N LYS A 298 -30.34 5.50 -24.58
CA LYS A 298 -29.51 5.89 -25.75
C LYS A 298 -28.89 7.28 -25.64
N GLN A 299 -28.79 7.84 -24.43
CA GLN A 299 -28.15 9.12 -24.15
C GLN A 299 -26.73 8.95 -23.60
N GLY A 300 -25.87 9.97 -23.70
CA GLY A 300 -24.54 9.95 -23.08
C GLY A 300 -23.47 9.15 -23.84
N LEU A 301 -23.69 8.79 -25.11
CA LEU A 301 -22.72 8.02 -25.91
C LEU A 301 -21.38 8.77 -26.08
N ARG A 302 -21.44 10.07 -26.42
CA ARG A 302 -20.25 10.91 -26.55
C ARG A 302 -19.46 10.99 -25.24
N ALA A 303 -20.17 11.16 -24.12
CA ALA A 303 -19.54 11.18 -22.80
C ALA A 303 -18.89 9.82 -22.47
N SER A 304 -19.53 8.70 -22.85
CA SER A 304 -18.95 7.36 -22.67
C SER A 304 -17.62 7.21 -23.42
N PHE A 305 -17.51 7.72 -24.65
CA PHE A 305 -16.25 7.75 -25.39
C PHE A 305 -15.19 8.60 -24.67
N ILE A 306 -15.54 9.83 -24.31
CA ILE A 306 -14.61 10.76 -23.62
C ILE A 306 -14.07 10.11 -22.35
N LEU A 307 -14.94 9.67 -21.44
CA LEU A 307 -14.52 9.19 -20.12
C LEU A 307 -13.71 7.90 -20.18
N VAL A 308 -14.05 6.97 -21.08
CA VAL A 308 -13.26 5.74 -21.26
C VAL A 308 -11.89 6.03 -21.89
N ILE A 309 -11.83 6.93 -22.88
CA ILE A 309 -10.56 7.34 -23.50
C ILE A 309 -9.68 8.09 -22.49
N THR A 310 -10.25 9.08 -21.80
CA THR A 310 -9.56 9.88 -20.78
C THR A 310 -9.07 9.00 -19.62
N SER A 311 -9.85 8.03 -19.15
CA SER A 311 -9.43 7.13 -18.08
C SER A 311 -8.17 6.34 -18.45
N PHE A 312 -8.08 5.81 -19.67
CA PHE A 312 -6.88 5.10 -20.12
C PHE A 312 -5.68 6.05 -20.29
N ILE A 313 -5.89 7.26 -20.85
CA ILE A 313 -4.84 8.29 -20.91
C ILE A 313 -4.33 8.65 -19.52
N LEU A 314 -5.22 8.78 -18.54
CA LEU A 314 -4.86 9.06 -17.15
C LEU A 314 -4.09 7.91 -16.48
N ILE A 315 -4.29 6.66 -16.90
CA ILE A 315 -3.45 5.52 -16.47
C ILE A 315 -2.03 5.62 -17.07
N LEU A 316 -1.92 6.03 -18.34
CA LEU A 316 -0.61 6.31 -18.94
C LEU A 316 0.07 7.49 -18.23
N TYR A 317 -0.69 8.52 -17.87
CA TYR A 317 -0.20 9.66 -17.10
C TYR A 317 0.23 9.25 -15.69
N ALA A 318 -0.52 8.39 -15.00
CA ALA A 318 -0.13 7.85 -13.70
C ALA A 318 1.17 7.05 -13.77
N THR A 319 1.36 6.28 -14.85
CA THR A 319 2.62 5.58 -15.13
C THR A 319 3.77 6.57 -15.35
N PHE A 320 3.52 7.63 -16.13
CA PHE A 320 4.52 8.70 -16.33
C PHE A 320 4.90 9.37 -15.01
N LEU A 321 3.92 9.78 -14.18
CA LEU A 321 4.17 10.40 -12.88
C LEU A 321 5.02 9.51 -11.96
N THR A 322 4.69 8.22 -11.89
CA THR A 322 5.34 7.28 -10.98
C THR A 322 6.71 6.81 -11.45
N ARG A 323 6.97 6.75 -12.76
CA ARG A 323 8.15 6.09 -13.35
C ARG A 323 9.12 6.99 -14.11
N SER A 324 8.86 8.29 -14.19
CA SER A 324 9.74 9.27 -14.87
C SER A 324 10.75 9.95 -13.96
N GLY A 325 10.71 9.70 -12.64
CA GLY A 325 11.49 10.46 -11.65
C GLY A 325 10.93 11.85 -11.31
N ILE A 326 9.86 12.31 -11.98
CA ILE A 326 9.32 13.68 -11.81
C ILE A 326 8.75 13.93 -10.41
N LEU A 327 8.39 12.87 -9.68
CA LEU A 327 7.89 12.91 -8.32
C LEU A 327 8.96 12.63 -7.25
N GLY A 328 10.25 12.53 -7.63
CA GLY A 328 11.34 12.10 -6.73
C GLY A 328 11.42 12.85 -5.40
N ASN A 329 11.14 14.16 -5.40
CA ASN A 329 11.15 14.99 -4.19
C ASN A 329 9.76 15.17 -3.54
N ALA A 330 8.71 14.65 -4.17
CA ALA A 330 7.31 14.89 -3.80
C ALA A 330 6.60 13.64 -3.27
N SER A 331 7.12 12.44 -3.54
CA SER A 331 6.53 11.18 -3.12
C SER A 331 7.57 10.13 -2.77
N VAL A 332 7.35 9.49 -1.63
CA VAL A 332 8.13 8.33 -1.16
C VAL A 332 7.88 7.06 -1.97
N HIS A 333 6.82 7.03 -2.78
CA HIS A 333 6.43 5.90 -3.63
C HIS A 333 6.92 6.03 -5.08
N SER A 334 7.63 7.12 -5.40
CA SER A 334 8.09 7.40 -6.76
C SER A 334 9.35 6.60 -7.11
N PHE A 335 9.48 6.23 -8.39
CA PHE A 335 10.67 5.55 -8.89
C PHE A 335 11.70 6.53 -9.42
N THR A 336 12.97 6.18 -9.26
CA THR A 336 14.09 6.90 -9.88
C THR A 336 14.04 6.78 -11.40
N ASP A 337 14.42 7.85 -12.12
CA ASP A 337 14.47 7.80 -13.59
C ASP A 337 15.62 6.90 -14.09
N LEU A 338 15.29 5.85 -14.84
CA LEU A 338 16.27 4.99 -15.54
C LEU A 338 16.69 5.56 -16.92
N GLY A 339 16.44 6.83 -17.16
CA GLY A 339 16.59 7.50 -18.47
C GLY A 339 15.44 7.18 -19.42
N LEU A 340 14.27 6.84 -18.89
CA LEU A 340 13.09 6.40 -19.67
C LEU A 340 11.98 7.46 -19.73
N SER A 341 12.13 8.58 -19.00
CA SER A 341 11.15 9.68 -18.95
C SER A 341 10.71 10.16 -20.35
N GLY A 342 11.63 10.36 -21.29
CA GLY A 342 11.31 10.75 -22.67
C GLY A 342 10.53 9.70 -23.46
N GLN A 343 10.84 8.40 -23.26
CA GLN A 343 10.14 7.29 -23.89
C GLN A 343 8.70 7.16 -23.35
N LEU A 344 8.53 7.31 -22.03
CA LEU A 344 7.22 7.32 -21.35
C LEU A 344 6.35 8.50 -21.82
N PHE A 345 6.93 9.69 -21.92
CA PHE A 345 6.23 10.87 -22.43
C PHE A 345 5.77 10.66 -23.88
N THR A 346 6.65 10.14 -24.75
CA THR A 346 6.33 9.85 -26.16
C THR A 346 5.18 8.85 -26.27
N TYR A 347 5.21 7.79 -25.46
CA TYR A 347 4.15 6.80 -25.39
C TYR A 347 2.80 7.42 -24.98
N MET A 348 2.79 8.17 -23.87
CA MET A 348 1.58 8.86 -23.40
C MET A 348 1.02 9.81 -24.47
N MET A 349 1.86 10.63 -25.10
CA MET A 349 1.43 11.58 -26.13
C MET A 349 0.95 10.89 -27.40
N ALA A 350 1.57 9.78 -27.83
CA ALA A 350 1.12 9.01 -28.99
C ALA A 350 -0.33 8.52 -28.82
N PHE A 351 -0.66 7.90 -27.68
CA PHE A 351 -2.03 7.43 -27.42
C PHE A 351 -3.01 8.58 -27.23
N THR A 352 -2.58 9.67 -26.60
CA THR A 352 -3.40 10.87 -26.42
C THR A 352 -3.78 11.48 -27.77
N VAL A 353 -2.80 11.76 -28.63
CA VAL A 353 -3.02 12.38 -29.94
C VAL A 353 -3.83 11.47 -30.85
N LEU A 354 -3.49 10.19 -30.97
CA LEU A 354 -4.18 9.25 -31.86
C LEU A 354 -5.65 9.05 -31.46
N SER A 355 -5.92 8.86 -30.17
CA SER A 355 -7.29 8.63 -29.68
C SER A 355 -8.17 9.88 -29.80
N ILE A 356 -7.65 11.05 -29.44
CA ILE A 356 -8.37 12.33 -29.56
C ILE A 356 -8.60 12.68 -31.03
N ALA A 357 -7.59 12.56 -31.89
CA ALA A 357 -7.74 12.83 -33.32
C ALA A 357 -8.83 11.94 -33.95
N LEU A 358 -8.84 10.64 -33.61
CA LEU A 358 -9.86 9.70 -34.09
C LEU A 358 -11.26 10.03 -33.57
N LEU A 359 -11.38 10.44 -32.31
CA LEU A 359 -12.65 10.87 -31.71
C LEU A 359 -13.17 12.14 -32.37
N VAL A 360 -12.33 13.16 -32.55
CA VAL A 360 -12.66 14.43 -33.19
C VAL A 360 -13.07 14.21 -34.65
N TYR A 361 -12.31 13.39 -35.39
CA TYR A 361 -12.62 13.03 -36.79
C TYR A 361 -14.01 12.38 -36.93
N ASN A 362 -14.42 11.56 -35.96
CA ASN A 362 -15.72 10.89 -35.98
C ASN A 362 -16.82 11.63 -35.21
N TRP A 363 -16.54 12.79 -34.60
CA TRP A 363 -17.44 13.45 -33.65
C TRP A 363 -18.84 13.71 -34.20
N LYS A 364 -18.91 14.19 -35.46
CA LYS A 364 -20.18 14.48 -36.16
C LYS A 364 -20.95 13.21 -36.55
N LYS A 365 -20.27 12.06 -36.65
CA LYS A 365 -20.86 10.77 -37.02
C LYS A 365 -21.43 10.01 -35.82
N ILE A 366 -21.02 10.36 -34.60
CA ILE A 366 -21.52 9.73 -33.38
C ILE A 366 -22.99 10.12 -33.17
N PRO A 367 -23.92 9.15 -33.07
CA PRO A 367 -25.34 9.43 -32.86
C PRO A 367 -25.60 10.23 -31.59
N THR A 368 -26.47 11.23 -31.70
CA THR A 368 -26.96 12.04 -30.58
C THR A 368 -28.48 12.02 -30.52
N THR A 369 -29.01 12.13 -29.30
CA THR A 369 -30.45 12.24 -29.06
C THR A 369 -30.77 13.69 -28.71
N GLU A 370 -31.72 14.32 -29.40
CA GLU A 370 -32.14 15.72 -29.17
C GLU A 370 -33.08 15.91 -27.98
N LYS A 371 -33.35 14.84 -27.21
CA LYS A 371 -34.34 14.88 -26.15
C LYS A 371 -33.81 15.67 -24.94
N GLU A 372 -34.49 16.76 -24.60
CA GLU A 372 -34.19 17.52 -23.39
C GLU A 372 -34.31 16.64 -22.13
N LEU A 373 -33.30 16.76 -21.27
CA LEU A 373 -33.22 16.05 -20.00
C LEU A 373 -34.09 16.76 -18.97
N SER A 374 -35.22 16.15 -18.60
CA SER A 374 -35.98 16.61 -17.43
C SER A 374 -35.18 16.37 -16.14
N THR A 375 -35.25 17.29 -15.17
CA THR A 375 -34.66 17.12 -13.83
C THR A 375 -35.26 15.94 -13.04
N TYR A 376 -36.41 15.41 -13.46
CA TYR A 376 -36.98 14.19 -12.87
C TYR A 376 -36.56 12.90 -13.60
N SER A 377 -35.70 13.01 -14.63
CA SER A 377 -35.11 11.86 -15.32
C SER A 377 -33.92 11.32 -14.53
N ALA A 378 -33.76 10.00 -14.51
CA ALA A 378 -32.62 9.37 -13.86
C ALA A 378 -31.31 9.67 -14.61
N GLU A 379 -31.40 9.83 -15.92
CA GLU A 379 -30.29 10.13 -16.82
C GLU A 379 -29.64 11.48 -16.50
N PHE A 380 -30.43 12.51 -16.16
CA PHE A 380 -29.91 13.81 -15.73
C PHE A 380 -29.04 13.67 -14.48
N TRP A 381 -29.54 13.00 -13.44
CA TRP A 381 -28.79 12.84 -12.19
C TRP A 381 -27.56 11.95 -12.32
N VAL A 382 -27.61 10.93 -13.19
CA VAL A 382 -26.44 10.11 -13.54
C VAL A 382 -25.36 10.95 -14.24
N PHE A 383 -25.77 11.87 -15.12
CA PHE A 383 -24.85 12.80 -15.77
C PHE A 383 -24.23 13.77 -14.76
N ILE A 384 -25.03 14.38 -13.86
CA ILE A 384 -24.52 15.24 -12.79
C ILE A 384 -23.54 14.49 -11.88
N GLY A 385 -23.88 13.25 -11.48
CA GLY A 385 -22.96 12.38 -10.73
C GLY A 385 -21.63 12.15 -11.44
N SER A 386 -21.67 11.86 -12.74
CA SER A 386 -20.46 11.68 -13.54
C SER A 386 -19.64 12.96 -13.64
N ALA A 387 -20.30 14.12 -13.77
CA ALA A 387 -19.65 15.42 -13.80
C ALA A 387 -18.96 15.77 -12.46
N VAL A 388 -19.62 15.51 -11.33
CA VAL A 388 -19.03 15.70 -9.99
C VAL A 388 -17.78 14.83 -9.80
N LEU A 389 -17.83 13.55 -10.20
CA LEU A 389 -16.65 12.68 -10.16
C LEU A 389 -15.50 13.22 -11.02
N CYS A 390 -15.80 13.76 -12.21
CA CYS A 390 -14.79 14.37 -13.07
C CYS A 390 -14.22 15.67 -12.49
N LEU A 391 -15.04 16.50 -11.86
CA LEU A 391 -14.59 17.72 -11.18
C LEU A 391 -13.70 17.39 -9.96
N ALA A 392 -14.07 16.37 -9.18
CA ALA A 392 -13.25 15.86 -8.09
C ALA A 392 -11.89 15.36 -8.61
N ALA A 393 -11.90 14.57 -9.69
CA ALA A 393 -10.67 14.08 -10.32
C ALA A 393 -9.80 15.24 -10.87
N PHE A 394 -10.42 16.23 -11.51
CA PHE A 394 -9.72 17.41 -12.03
C PHE A 394 -9.05 18.23 -10.94
N GLN A 395 -9.73 18.47 -9.81
CA GLN A 395 -9.15 19.19 -8.68
C GLN A 395 -7.88 18.50 -8.15
N VAL A 396 -7.91 17.17 -8.00
CA VAL A 396 -6.74 16.40 -7.54
C VAL A 396 -5.62 16.44 -8.58
N LEU A 397 -5.98 16.26 -9.86
CA LEU A 397 -5.04 16.27 -10.98
C LEU A 397 -4.25 17.57 -11.07
N VAL A 398 -4.91 18.72 -10.93
CA VAL A 398 -4.25 20.03 -11.08
C VAL A 398 -3.13 20.21 -10.07
N THR A 399 -3.39 19.92 -8.79
CA THR A 399 -2.40 20.12 -7.72
C THR A 399 -1.28 19.07 -7.80
N THR A 400 -1.64 17.81 -8.06
CA THR A 400 -0.68 16.69 -8.15
C THR A 400 0.31 16.87 -9.31
N SER A 401 -0.09 17.64 -10.34
CA SER A 401 0.72 17.88 -11.54
C SER A 401 1.65 19.09 -11.42
N ILE A 402 1.74 19.75 -10.26
CA ILE A 402 2.66 20.90 -10.04
C ILE A 402 4.12 20.56 -10.45
N PRO A 403 4.70 19.42 -10.03
CA PRO A 403 6.05 19.04 -10.46
C PRO A 403 6.18 18.90 -11.99
N VAL A 404 5.11 18.44 -12.66
CA VAL A 404 5.06 18.32 -14.12
C VAL A 404 5.05 19.68 -14.79
N TYR A 405 4.29 20.64 -14.26
CA TYR A 405 4.29 22.00 -14.79
C TYR A 405 5.66 22.66 -14.64
N ASN A 406 6.31 22.49 -13.50
CA ASN A 406 7.65 23.03 -13.27
C ASN A 406 8.67 22.42 -14.26
N SER A 407 8.67 21.10 -14.42
CA SER A 407 9.53 20.42 -15.39
C SER A 407 9.26 20.87 -16.84
N PHE A 408 7.98 20.98 -17.21
CA PHE A 408 7.58 21.45 -18.54
C PHE A 408 7.98 22.90 -18.81
N LEU A 409 7.80 23.80 -17.84
CA LEU A 409 8.25 25.20 -17.95
C LEU A 409 9.77 25.31 -18.01
N GLY A 410 10.48 24.52 -17.20
CA GLY A 410 11.94 24.42 -17.23
C GLY A 410 12.47 23.95 -18.60
N PHE A 411 11.75 23.06 -19.29
CA PHE A 411 12.08 22.67 -20.66
C PHE A 411 12.03 23.85 -21.65
N PHE A 412 11.19 24.86 -21.42
CA PHE A 412 11.15 26.11 -22.19
C PHE A 412 12.08 27.21 -21.64
N GLY A 413 12.92 26.90 -20.65
CA GLY A 413 13.81 27.86 -19.98
C GLY A 413 13.12 28.81 -19.01
N ILE A 414 11.93 28.44 -18.52
CA ILE A 414 11.19 29.20 -17.49
C ILE A 414 11.33 28.48 -16.16
N ASP A 415 12.12 29.05 -15.25
CA ASP A 415 12.27 28.51 -13.89
C ASP A 415 11.02 28.80 -13.06
N SER A 416 10.19 27.78 -12.88
CA SER A 416 9.01 27.81 -12.01
C SER A 416 9.30 27.08 -10.70
N ASN A 417 9.30 27.82 -9.59
CA ASN A 417 9.44 27.26 -8.23
C ASN A 417 8.08 27.12 -7.54
N ALA A 418 7.03 26.76 -8.28
CA ALA A 418 5.73 26.48 -7.68
C ALA A 418 5.87 25.26 -6.74
N ALA A 419 5.76 25.48 -5.44
CA ALA A 419 5.79 24.43 -4.44
C ALA A 419 4.42 23.75 -4.32
N LEU A 420 4.44 22.48 -3.91
CA LEU A 420 3.22 21.82 -3.42
C LEU A 420 2.68 22.56 -2.18
N PRO A 421 1.37 22.44 -1.88
CA PRO A 421 0.81 22.99 -0.64
C PRO A 421 1.58 22.50 0.59
N ALA A 422 1.82 23.39 1.55
CA ALA A 422 2.54 23.06 2.78
C ALA A 422 1.81 21.98 3.60
N ASP A 423 0.48 22.11 3.73
CA ASP A 423 -0.40 21.05 4.24
C ASP A 423 -1.21 20.48 3.08
N GLN A 424 -0.72 19.36 2.53
CA GLN A 424 -1.41 18.67 1.44
C GLN A 424 -2.74 18.09 1.92
N VAL A 425 -2.78 17.52 3.12
CA VAL A 425 -3.97 16.86 3.67
C VAL A 425 -5.11 17.86 3.81
N GLU A 426 -4.87 19.03 4.40
CA GLU A 426 -5.87 20.08 4.51
C GLU A 426 -6.32 20.58 3.13
N HIS A 427 -5.37 20.86 2.23
CA HIS A 427 -5.65 21.40 0.89
C HIS A 427 -6.60 20.50 0.10
N TYR A 428 -6.28 19.21 -0.04
CA TYR A 428 -7.13 18.29 -0.82
C TYR A 428 -8.45 18.01 -0.08
N THR A 429 -8.40 17.75 1.23
CA THR A 429 -9.59 17.40 2.02
C THR A 429 -10.64 18.50 1.99
N LYS A 430 -10.23 19.78 2.02
CA LYS A 430 -11.13 20.93 1.94
C LYS A 430 -12.06 20.89 0.71
N PHE A 431 -11.55 20.50 -0.45
CA PHE A 431 -12.35 20.40 -1.67
C PHE A 431 -13.07 19.05 -1.79
N GLN A 432 -12.36 17.97 -1.47
CA GLN A 432 -12.86 16.61 -1.63
C GLN A 432 -13.98 16.27 -0.66
N LEU A 433 -14.04 16.94 0.49
CA LEU A 433 -15.18 16.85 1.39
C LEU A 433 -16.48 17.27 0.70
N TRP A 434 -16.49 18.38 -0.03
CA TRP A 434 -17.68 18.84 -0.76
C TRP A 434 -18.04 17.92 -1.92
N ALA A 435 -17.03 17.34 -2.58
CA ALA A 435 -17.25 16.27 -3.55
C ALA A 435 -17.92 15.05 -2.88
N GLY A 436 -17.48 14.65 -1.70
CA GLY A 436 -18.08 13.59 -0.89
C GLY A 436 -19.55 13.87 -0.54
N VAL A 437 -19.87 15.08 -0.08
CA VAL A 437 -21.25 15.53 0.18
C VAL A 437 -22.11 15.42 -1.09
N ALA A 438 -21.61 15.93 -2.22
CA ALA A 438 -22.33 15.87 -3.48
C ALA A 438 -22.54 14.42 -3.94
N ILE A 439 -21.51 13.56 -3.88
CA ILE A 439 -21.59 12.15 -4.24
C ILE A 439 -22.59 11.41 -3.37
N ALA A 440 -22.63 11.65 -2.05
CA ALA A 440 -23.60 11.04 -1.15
C ALA A 440 -25.05 11.42 -1.52
N ILE A 441 -25.33 12.70 -1.77
CA ILE A 441 -26.65 13.16 -2.22
C ILE A 441 -27.04 12.49 -3.55
N LEU A 442 -26.13 12.52 -4.53
CA LEU A 442 -26.37 11.99 -5.88
C LEU A 442 -26.57 10.48 -5.87
N THR A 443 -25.85 9.78 -4.99
CA THR A 443 -26.00 8.36 -4.74
C THR A 443 -27.41 8.01 -4.24
N GLY A 444 -27.95 8.77 -3.29
CA GLY A 444 -29.32 8.55 -2.80
C GLY A 444 -30.39 8.96 -3.82
N VAL A 445 -30.35 10.22 -4.27
CA VAL A 445 -31.36 10.79 -5.18
C VAL A 445 -31.36 10.10 -6.54
N GLY A 446 -30.18 9.91 -7.14
CA GLY A 446 -30.03 9.28 -8.45
C GLY A 446 -30.55 7.85 -8.46
N GLN A 447 -30.28 7.07 -7.41
CA GLN A 447 -30.80 5.69 -7.29
C GLN A 447 -32.31 5.66 -7.10
N LEU A 448 -32.89 6.51 -6.26
CA LEU A 448 -34.36 6.57 -6.09
C LEU A 448 -35.07 6.90 -7.40
N LEU A 449 -34.55 7.88 -8.16
CA LEU A 449 -35.08 8.24 -9.47
C LEU A 449 -34.83 7.15 -10.53
N TRP A 450 -33.72 6.41 -10.43
CA TRP A 450 -33.43 5.31 -11.34
C TRP A 450 -34.47 4.19 -11.28
N TRP A 451 -34.98 3.87 -10.09
CA TRP A 451 -35.90 2.75 -9.86
C TRP A 451 -37.39 3.13 -9.85
N LYS A 452 -37.73 4.41 -9.90
CA LYS A 452 -39.11 4.93 -9.85
C LYS A 452 -39.53 5.54 -11.18
N LYS A 453 -40.84 5.82 -11.32
CA LYS A 453 -41.35 6.56 -12.49
C LYS A 453 -40.88 8.02 -12.39
N ALA A 454 -40.50 8.60 -13.52
CA ALA A 454 -40.04 9.99 -13.64
C ALA A 454 -41.21 11.00 -13.45
N ASN A 455 -41.78 11.07 -12.24
CA ASN A 455 -42.78 12.06 -11.88
C ASN A 455 -42.66 12.50 -10.41
N LYS A 456 -43.15 13.71 -10.12
CA LYS A 456 -42.99 14.37 -8.82
C LYS A 456 -43.61 13.59 -7.66
N LYS A 457 -44.81 13.01 -7.86
CA LYS A 457 -45.51 12.25 -6.80
C LYS A 457 -44.74 10.98 -6.42
N SER A 458 -44.33 10.18 -7.42
CA SER A 458 -43.58 8.94 -7.20
C SER A 458 -42.21 9.19 -6.57
N PHE A 459 -41.58 10.34 -6.83
CA PHE A 459 -40.32 10.70 -6.19
C PHE A 459 -40.53 11.09 -4.72
N LYS A 460 -41.54 11.93 -4.42
CA LYS A 460 -41.90 12.27 -3.04
C LYS A 460 -42.17 11.01 -2.21
N ASP A 461 -43.00 10.10 -2.71
CA ASP A 461 -43.30 8.85 -2.00
C ASP A 461 -42.05 7.99 -1.75
N ALA A 462 -41.06 8.03 -2.65
CA ALA A 462 -39.83 7.25 -2.54
C ALA A 462 -38.81 7.86 -1.58
N ILE A 463 -38.74 9.19 -1.48
CA ILE A 463 -37.74 9.89 -0.67
C ILE A 463 -38.17 10.09 0.79
N THR A 464 -39.48 10.10 1.07
CA THR A 464 -40.02 10.37 2.41
C THR A 464 -39.47 9.43 3.48
N MET A 465 -39.55 8.11 3.29
CA MET A 465 -39.08 7.15 4.30
C MET A 465 -37.57 7.24 4.55
N PRO A 466 -36.70 7.27 3.51
CA PRO A 466 -35.27 7.51 3.70
C PRO A 466 -34.95 8.80 4.46
N ILE A 467 -35.60 9.92 4.13
CA ILE A 467 -35.38 11.19 4.85
C ILE A 467 -35.82 11.08 6.30
N MET A 468 -37.00 10.50 6.57
CA MET A 468 -37.49 10.34 7.95
C MET A 468 -36.52 9.52 8.80
N LEU A 469 -36.03 8.38 8.29
CA LEU A 469 -35.05 7.56 8.99
C LEU A 469 -33.72 8.31 9.15
N THR A 470 -33.29 9.04 8.13
CA THR A 470 -32.06 9.86 8.20
C THR A 470 -32.15 10.87 9.32
N LEU A 471 -33.23 11.67 9.37
CA LEU A 471 -33.41 12.69 10.40
C LEU A 471 -33.53 12.08 11.79
N LEU A 472 -34.25 10.96 11.92
CA LEU A 472 -34.37 10.25 13.20
C LEU A 472 -33.01 9.76 13.71
N PHE A 473 -32.28 9.00 12.90
CA PHE A 473 -31.01 8.40 13.32
C PHE A 473 -29.89 9.44 13.45
N SER A 474 -29.82 10.43 12.57
CA SER A 474 -28.84 11.51 12.73
C SER A 474 -29.10 12.34 13.98
N SER A 475 -30.37 12.69 14.28
CA SER A 475 -30.72 13.38 15.53
C SER A 475 -30.38 12.54 16.74
N LEU A 476 -30.65 11.23 16.70
CA LEU A 476 -30.29 10.31 17.78
C LEU A 476 -28.78 10.32 18.02
N VAL A 477 -27.96 10.11 16.98
CA VAL A 477 -26.49 10.09 17.12
C VAL A 477 -25.96 11.43 17.63
N ILE A 478 -26.45 12.56 17.12
CA ILE A 478 -26.07 13.90 17.60
C ILE A 478 -26.42 14.08 19.09
N ILE A 479 -27.61 13.65 19.52
CA ILE A 479 -28.02 13.75 20.94
C ILE A 479 -27.16 12.85 21.82
N LEU A 480 -26.93 11.59 21.41
CA LEU A 480 -26.11 10.65 22.17
C LEU A 480 -24.65 11.11 22.29
N SER A 481 -24.10 11.70 21.22
CA SER A 481 -22.74 12.25 21.18
C SER A 481 -22.62 13.55 22.00
N ASN A 482 -23.45 14.57 21.74
CA ASN A 482 -23.22 15.92 22.26
C ASN A 482 -23.82 16.16 23.66
N LYS A 483 -24.87 15.43 24.05
CA LYS A 483 -25.60 15.64 25.31
C LYS A 483 -25.33 14.57 26.36
N PHE A 484 -25.16 13.33 25.93
CA PHE A 484 -24.98 12.19 26.84
C PHE A 484 -23.55 11.66 26.87
N ASP A 485 -22.63 12.25 26.10
CA ASP A 485 -21.21 11.90 26.01
C ASP A 485 -20.98 10.37 25.87
N ILE A 486 -21.87 9.69 25.11
CA ILE A 486 -21.78 8.23 24.89
C ILE A 486 -20.57 7.88 24.03
N PHE A 487 -20.24 8.75 23.08
CA PHE A 487 -19.08 8.58 22.19
C PHE A 487 -17.96 9.51 22.63
N THR A 488 -16.72 9.15 22.29
CA THR A 488 -15.53 9.96 22.61
C THR A 488 -15.42 11.27 21.81
N PHE A 489 -16.25 11.43 20.79
CA PHE A 489 -16.31 12.63 19.94
C PHE A 489 -17.62 13.39 20.14
N LYS A 490 -17.59 14.69 19.83
CA LYS A 490 -18.77 15.57 19.75
C LYS A 490 -19.01 15.96 18.31
N LEU A 491 -20.18 15.64 17.78
CA LEU A 491 -20.59 15.96 16.42
C LEU A 491 -21.14 17.40 16.36
N ASP A 492 -20.26 18.38 16.34
CA ASP A 492 -20.59 19.83 16.41
C ASP A 492 -20.24 20.61 15.13
N ASN A 493 -19.28 20.12 14.34
CA ASN A 493 -18.89 20.76 13.09
C ASN A 493 -20.04 20.66 12.04
N PRO A 494 -20.56 21.79 11.53
CA PRO A 494 -21.72 21.80 10.63
C PRO A 494 -21.47 21.08 9.30
N VAL A 495 -20.23 21.11 8.81
CA VAL A 495 -19.83 20.47 7.57
C VAL A 495 -19.79 18.94 7.75
N TYR A 496 -19.31 18.48 8.90
CA TYR A 496 -19.29 17.06 9.28
C TYR A 496 -20.70 16.53 9.55
N ILE A 497 -21.55 17.31 10.22
CA ILE A 497 -22.98 17.00 10.38
C ILE A 497 -23.64 16.83 9.01
N LEU A 498 -23.39 17.77 8.08
CA LEU A 498 -23.96 17.68 6.73
C LEU A 498 -23.51 16.40 6.03
N LEU A 499 -22.20 16.09 6.00
CA LEU A 499 -21.66 14.88 5.38
C LEU A 499 -22.26 13.62 6.00
N PHE A 500 -22.39 13.57 7.33
CA PHE A 500 -23.00 12.45 8.04
C PHE A 500 -24.46 12.27 7.63
N VAL A 501 -25.26 13.33 7.65
CA VAL A 501 -26.69 13.31 7.29
C VAL A 501 -26.89 12.83 5.85
N VAL A 502 -26.13 13.38 4.90
CA VAL A 502 -26.30 12.99 3.48
C VAL A 502 -25.80 11.57 3.20
N SER A 503 -24.76 11.12 3.90
CA SER A 503 -24.27 9.74 3.77
C SER A 503 -25.26 8.75 4.38
N LEU A 504 -25.84 9.08 5.53
CA LEU A 504 -26.90 8.27 6.14
C LEU A 504 -28.16 8.22 5.27
N PHE A 505 -28.52 9.33 4.63
CA PHE A 505 -29.56 9.36 3.60
C PHE A 505 -29.24 8.43 2.43
N ALA A 506 -28.00 8.43 1.94
CA ALA A 506 -27.57 7.55 0.87
C ALA A 506 -27.69 6.06 1.27
N VAL A 507 -27.34 5.70 2.52
CA VAL A 507 -27.54 4.35 3.07
C VAL A 507 -29.02 3.98 3.04
N PHE A 508 -29.89 4.77 3.67
CA PHE A 508 -31.31 4.44 3.78
C PHE A 508 -32.03 4.46 2.43
N ALA A 509 -31.68 5.38 1.53
CA ALA A 509 -32.22 5.45 0.18
C ALA A 509 -31.92 4.15 -0.59
N ASN A 510 -30.68 3.70 -0.60
CA ASN A 510 -30.29 2.47 -1.29
C ASN A 510 -30.82 1.20 -0.59
N PHE A 511 -30.88 1.20 0.74
CA PHE A 511 -31.48 0.11 1.49
C PHE A 511 -32.98 -0.05 1.19
N SER A 512 -33.72 1.06 1.08
CA SER A 512 -35.14 1.04 0.69
C SER A 512 -35.37 0.41 -0.69
N ILE A 513 -34.44 0.62 -1.63
CA ILE A 513 -34.46 0.00 -2.96
C ILE A 513 -34.24 -1.52 -2.84
N ILE A 514 -33.26 -1.94 -2.05
CA ILE A 514 -32.97 -3.36 -1.83
C ILE A 514 -34.18 -4.07 -1.23
N LEU A 515 -34.79 -3.50 -0.17
CA LEU A 515 -36.00 -4.05 0.43
C LEU A 515 -37.15 -4.16 -0.59
N GLY A 516 -37.36 -3.13 -1.40
CA GLY A 516 -38.37 -3.14 -2.44
C GLY A 516 -38.13 -4.19 -3.54
N LEU A 517 -36.87 -4.51 -3.85
CA LEU A 517 -36.52 -5.58 -4.79
C LEU A 517 -36.71 -6.97 -4.19
N LEU A 518 -36.33 -7.15 -2.93
CA LEU A 518 -36.51 -8.41 -2.18
C LEU A 518 -37.99 -8.76 -2.01
N GLN A 519 -38.83 -7.78 -1.66
CA GLN A 519 -40.28 -7.96 -1.57
C GLN A 519 -40.90 -8.39 -2.91
N LYS A 520 -40.34 -7.90 -4.03
CA LYS A 520 -40.77 -8.26 -5.39
C LYS A 520 -40.13 -9.55 -5.91
N LYS A 521 -39.33 -10.25 -5.11
CA LYS A 521 -38.56 -11.45 -5.47
C LYS A 521 -37.68 -11.25 -6.72
N VAL A 522 -37.16 -10.03 -6.90
CA VAL A 522 -36.23 -9.68 -7.99
C VAL A 522 -34.80 -9.81 -7.46
N THR A 523 -33.88 -10.26 -8.32
CA THR A 523 -32.45 -10.32 -7.99
C THR A 523 -31.93 -8.96 -7.53
N LEU A 524 -31.13 -8.96 -6.46
CA LEU A 524 -30.51 -7.76 -5.88
C LEU A 524 -29.79 -6.88 -6.93
N SER A 525 -29.85 -5.57 -6.73
CA SER A 525 -29.15 -4.60 -7.56
C SER A 525 -27.71 -4.45 -7.09
N GLY A 526 -26.74 -4.93 -7.89
CA GLY A 526 -25.31 -4.69 -7.63
C GLY A 526 -24.99 -3.20 -7.49
N GLY A 527 -25.70 -2.33 -8.24
CA GLY A 527 -25.59 -0.88 -8.09
C GLY A 527 -26.02 -0.39 -6.70
N ALA A 528 -27.18 -0.82 -6.18
CA ALA A 528 -27.64 -0.35 -4.87
C ALA A 528 -26.72 -0.83 -3.74
N VAL A 529 -26.21 -2.07 -3.83
CA VAL A 529 -25.22 -2.62 -2.89
C VAL A 529 -23.93 -1.81 -2.93
N ALA A 530 -23.39 -1.53 -4.12
CA ALA A 530 -22.15 -0.76 -4.26
C ALA A 530 -22.25 0.63 -3.62
N HIS A 531 -23.38 1.29 -3.83
CA HIS A 531 -23.66 2.64 -3.32
C HIS A 531 -23.90 2.67 -1.79
N ILE A 532 -24.45 1.61 -1.17
CA ILE A 532 -24.45 1.48 0.30
C ILE A 532 -23.02 1.40 0.81
N GLY A 533 -22.17 0.63 0.13
CA GLY A 533 -20.74 0.53 0.47
C GLY A 533 -20.06 1.90 0.47
N ILE A 534 -20.23 2.69 -0.60
CA ILE A 534 -19.69 4.07 -0.69
C ILE A 534 -20.22 4.95 0.45
N ALA A 535 -21.52 4.89 0.75
CA ALA A 535 -22.12 5.71 1.80
C ALA A 535 -21.58 5.36 3.21
N LEU A 536 -21.38 4.07 3.50
CA LEU A 536 -20.72 3.62 4.73
C LEU A 536 -19.25 4.03 4.76
N MET A 537 -18.56 3.92 3.62
CA MET A 537 -17.17 4.37 3.48
C MET A 537 -17.00 5.84 3.85
N LEU A 538 -17.89 6.73 3.36
CA LEU A 538 -17.89 8.16 3.71
C LEU A 538 -18.16 8.40 5.20
N ILE A 539 -19.06 7.63 5.83
CA ILE A 539 -19.30 7.70 7.28
C ILE A 539 -18.05 7.28 8.05
N GLY A 540 -17.41 6.18 7.66
CA GLY A 540 -16.18 5.69 8.28
C GLY A 540 -15.03 6.67 8.14
N ILE A 541 -14.84 7.28 6.96
CA ILE A 541 -13.82 8.32 6.72
C ILE A 541 -14.08 9.53 7.62
N LEU A 542 -15.34 10.00 7.66
CA LEU A 542 -15.73 11.16 8.48
C LEU A 542 -15.33 10.97 9.95
N PHE A 543 -15.67 9.83 10.55
CA PHE A 543 -15.38 9.61 11.96
C PHE A 543 -13.90 9.28 12.23
N SER A 544 -13.30 8.41 11.43
CA SER A 544 -11.92 7.95 11.68
C SER A 544 -10.85 8.98 11.36
N SER A 545 -11.10 9.91 10.42
CA SER A 545 -10.18 11.00 10.08
C SER A 545 -10.61 12.32 10.71
N GLY A 546 -11.90 12.68 10.66
CA GLY A 546 -12.38 13.98 11.13
C GLY A 546 -12.47 14.10 12.65
N TYR A 547 -12.62 12.99 13.36
CA TYR A 547 -12.67 12.94 14.83
C TYR A 547 -11.55 12.07 15.42
N SER A 548 -10.44 11.93 14.70
CA SER A 548 -9.25 11.29 15.25
C SER A 548 -8.74 12.11 16.44
N ASN A 549 -8.53 11.46 17.58
CA ASN A 549 -8.12 12.12 18.82
C ASN A 549 -6.73 11.67 19.24
N ILE A 550 -5.81 12.61 19.45
CA ILE A 550 -4.48 12.30 20.00
C ILE A 550 -4.60 12.25 21.52
N ILE A 551 -4.34 11.08 22.11
CA ILE A 551 -4.42 10.88 23.57
C ILE A 551 -3.05 11.01 24.24
N SER A 552 -1.97 11.00 23.46
CA SER A 552 -0.58 11.18 23.91
C SER A 552 -0.17 12.65 24.04
N GLN A 553 -1.05 13.55 24.46
CA GLN A 553 -0.68 14.97 24.54
C GLN A 553 0.35 15.24 25.65
N ASN A 554 1.34 16.06 25.34
CA ASN A 554 2.36 16.46 26.31
C ASN A 554 1.78 17.47 27.31
N ASN A 555 1.42 16.97 28.49
CA ASN A 555 0.90 17.78 29.59
C ASN A 555 2.00 18.19 30.61
N SER A 556 3.29 17.93 30.32
CA SER A 556 4.38 18.24 31.25
C SER A 556 4.70 19.73 31.35
N GLY A 557 4.29 20.53 30.34
CA GLY A 557 4.65 21.94 30.22
C GLY A 557 6.10 22.20 29.78
N LEU A 558 6.86 21.14 29.46
CA LEU A 558 8.25 21.20 29.03
C LEU A 558 8.40 20.70 27.59
N LEU A 559 9.31 21.31 26.84
CA LEU A 559 9.76 20.78 25.54
C LEU A 559 10.68 19.58 25.79
N TYR A 560 10.53 18.53 24.98
CA TYR A 560 11.43 17.38 24.99
C TYR A 560 12.77 17.73 24.33
N SER A 561 12.72 18.41 23.18
CA SER A 561 13.91 19.01 22.55
C SER A 561 13.53 20.27 21.78
N ARG A 562 14.44 21.24 21.73
CA ARG A 562 14.30 22.44 20.89
C ARG A 562 14.52 22.15 19.41
N GLU A 563 15.13 21.02 19.09
CA GLU A 563 15.40 20.57 17.72
C GLU A 563 14.20 19.82 17.13
N PHE A 564 13.31 19.30 17.99
CA PHE A 564 12.12 18.61 17.53
C PHE A 564 11.04 19.58 17.04
N PRO A 565 10.28 19.20 15.98
CA PRO A 565 9.08 19.93 15.58
C PRO A 565 8.10 20.10 16.73
N ASP A 566 7.33 21.19 16.69
CA ASP A 566 6.31 21.50 17.70
C ASP A 566 5.31 20.35 17.89
N GLU A 567 4.96 19.66 16.80
CA GLU A 567 4.08 18.49 16.83
C GLU A 567 4.66 17.34 17.65
N ILE A 568 5.97 17.07 17.53
CA ILE A 568 6.61 16.04 18.36
C ILE A 568 6.56 16.45 19.83
N ASN A 569 6.89 17.70 20.12
CA ASN A 569 6.87 18.22 21.49
C ASN A 569 5.46 18.29 22.10
N ARG A 570 4.41 18.50 21.30
CA ARG A 570 3.02 18.69 21.78
C ARG A 570 2.20 17.41 21.78
N ASP A 571 2.32 16.58 20.75
CA ASP A 571 1.37 15.50 20.45
C ASP A 571 1.86 14.11 20.94
N ASN A 572 2.94 14.07 21.71
CA ASN A 572 3.60 12.85 22.14
C ASN A 572 3.82 12.81 23.65
N VAL A 573 4.05 11.60 24.17
CA VAL A 573 4.45 11.37 25.55
C VAL A 573 5.86 10.77 25.60
N LEU A 574 6.71 11.33 26.46
CA LEU A 574 8.01 10.77 26.80
C LEU A 574 7.83 9.64 27.81
N LEU A 575 8.30 8.44 27.47
CA LEU A 575 8.25 7.26 28.33
C LEU A 575 9.66 6.80 28.66
N TRP A 576 10.06 7.01 29.92
CA TRP A 576 11.25 6.38 30.48
C TRP A 576 10.98 4.91 30.76
N ARG A 577 11.98 4.07 30.53
CA ARG A 577 11.87 2.63 30.74
C ARG A 577 11.41 2.30 32.16
N ASN A 578 10.42 1.43 32.25
CA ASN A 578 9.72 0.96 33.45
C ASN A 578 9.07 2.05 34.32
N THR A 579 9.02 3.30 33.86
CA THR A 579 8.42 4.40 34.61
C THR A 579 7.01 4.69 34.08
N PRO A 580 5.95 4.45 34.86
CA PRO A 580 4.60 4.68 34.37
C PRO A 580 4.26 6.16 34.28
N VAL A 581 3.67 6.57 33.17
CA VAL A 581 3.20 7.94 32.91
C VAL A 581 1.70 7.93 32.68
N GLN A 582 1.00 8.93 33.22
CA GLN A 582 -0.42 9.13 32.93
C GLN A 582 -0.58 9.72 31.53
N MET A 583 -1.32 9.03 30.66
CA MET A 583 -1.63 9.43 29.28
C MET A 583 -3.14 9.31 29.04
N ASP A 584 -3.83 10.44 29.03
CA ASP A 584 -5.29 10.51 29.03
C ASP A 584 -5.89 9.60 30.12
N ARG A 585 -6.70 8.60 29.77
CA ARG A 585 -7.29 7.63 30.70
C ARG A 585 -6.41 6.43 31.05
N PHE A 586 -5.24 6.30 30.41
CA PHE A 586 -4.34 5.16 30.59
C PHE A 586 -3.13 5.55 31.42
N LYS A 587 -2.65 4.62 32.24
CA LYS A 587 -1.30 4.62 32.78
C LYS A 587 -0.44 3.77 31.84
N VAL A 588 0.56 4.39 31.23
CA VAL A 588 1.35 3.79 30.14
C VAL A 588 2.80 3.63 30.57
N SER A 589 3.40 2.47 30.29
CA SER A 589 4.80 2.20 30.63
C SER A 589 5.52 1.52 29.48
N TYR A 590 6.73 1.97 29.17
CA TYR A 590 7.64 1.33 28.22
C TYR A 590 8.53 0.29 28.95
N HIS A 591 8.71 -0.90 28.39
CA HIS A 591 9.39 -2.01 29.07
C HIS A 591 10.67 -2.53 28.40
N GLY A 592 11.04 -1.98 27.25
CA GLY A 592 12.27 -2.33 26.56
C GLY A 592 12.06 -2.78 25.12
N GLN A 593 13.14 -3.25 24.52
CA GLN A 593 13.22 -3.60 23.10
C GLN A 593 13.14 -5.10 22.90
N PHE A 594 12.43 -5.50 21.86
CA PHE A 594 12.17 -6.88 21.51
C PHE A 594 12.42 -7.13 20.03
N GLN A 595 12.61 -8.40 19.67
CA GLN A 595 12.92 -8.84 18.32
C GLN A 595 12.19 -10.14 17.99
N GLU A 596 11.90 -10.33 16.70
CA GLU A 596 11.37 -11.59 16.19
C GLU A 596 12.48 -12.62 16.02
N VAL A 597 12.27 -13.80 16.58
CA VAL A 597 13.18 -14.95 16.50
C VAL A 597 12.46 -16.09 15.79
N GLU A 598 13.15 -16.72 14.84
CA GLU A 598 12.58 -17.83 14.09
C GLU A 598 12.16 -18.99 15.03
N GLY A 599 10.94 -19.49 14.83
CA GLY A 599 10.40 -20.62 15.61
C GLY A 599 9.87 -20.26 17.02
N VAL A 600 10.12 -19.05 17.54
CA VAL A 600 9.60 -18.61 18.84
C VAL A 600 8.29 -17.82 18.65
N PRO A 601 7.18 -18.20 19.30
CA PRO A 601 5.95 -17.44 19.20
C PRO A 601 6.03 -16.13 19.99
N GLY A 602 5.78 -15.00 19.32
CA GLY A 602 5.83 -13.67 19.92
C GLY A 602 7.19 -13.00 19.71
N TYR A 603 7.54 -12.07 20.59
CA TYR A 603 8.81 -11.35 20.53
C TYR A 603 9.70 -11.73 21.70
N VAL A 604 11.01 -11.79 21.44
CA VAL A 604 12.04 -12.07 22.44
C VAL A 604 12.70 -10.76 22.85
N ASN A 605 12.92 -10.56 24.15
CA ASN A 605 13.61 -9.37 24.65
C ASN A 605 15.04 -9.34 24.10
N LYS A 606 15.46 -8.22 23.50
CA LYS A 606 16.80 -8.04 22.92
C LYS A 606 17.93 -8.25 23.94
N GLU A 607 17.69 -8.03 25.23
CA GLU A 607 18.67 -8.30 26.29
C GLU A 607 19.04 -9.78 26.42
N LEU A 608 18.17 -10.68 25.98
CA LEU A 608 18.46 -12.12 25.93
C LEU A 608 19.22 -12.51 24.66
N LEU A 609 19.51 -11.56 23.78
CA LEU A 609 20.12 -11.78 22.47
C LEU A 609 21.49 -11.10 22.42
N TYR A 610 22.54 -11.88 22.19
CA TYR A 610 23.86 -11.37 21.85
C TYR A 610 24.01 -11.36 20.34
N GLN A 611 23.97 -10.19 19.71
CA GLN A 611 24.12 -10.06 18.27
C GLN A 611 25.52 -10.49 17.82
N THR A 612 25.59 -11.29 16.76
CA THR A 612 26.86 -11.73 16.17
C THR A 612 27.29 -10.80 15.03
N ASP A 613 28.46 -11.05 14.44
CA ASP A 613 28.91 -10.35 13.22
C ASP A 613 27.94 -10.57 12.04
N ASP A 614 27.22 -11.69 12.05
CA ASP A 614 26.09 -11.92 11.15
C ASP A 614 24.83 -11.28 11.76
N LEU A 615 24.31 -10.25 11.09
CA LEU A 615 23.13 -9.50 11.55
C LEU A 615 21.90 -10.38 11.72
N TYR A 616 21.80 -11.50 10.99
CA TYR A 616 20.67 -12.43 11.06
C TYR A 616 20.84 -13.48 12.14
N LYS A 617 21.95 -13.47 12.89
CA LYS A 617 22.21 -14.44 13.97
C LYS A 617 22.48 -13.75 15.29
N ALA A 618 21.89 -14.33 16.33
CA ALA A 618 22.18 -13.97 17.69
C ALA A 618 22.45 -15.23 18.53
N ILE A 619 23.11 -15.05 19.67
CA ILE A 619 23.34 -16.08 20.67
C ILE A 619 22.41 -15.79 21.86
N ALA A 620 21.69 -16.81 22.32
CA ALA A 620 20.84 -16.70 23.50
C ALA A 620 21.71 -16.49 24.76
N ARG A 621 21.59 -15.34 25.42
CA ARG A 621 22.25 -15.04 26.71
C ARG A 621 21.56 -15.69 27.90
N GLY A 622 20.32 -16.12 27.71
CA GLY A 622 19.50 -16.76 28.72
C GLY A 622 18.49 -17.70 28.06
N ARG A 623 17.79 -18.48 28.89
CA ARG A 623 16.74 -19.39 28.44
C ARG A 623 15.59 -18.61 27.80
N ILE A 624 15.27 -18.93 26.53
CA ILE A 624 14.17 -18.29 25.80
C ILE A 624 12.94 -19.19 25.88
N GLU A 625 11.94 -18.71 26.63
CA GLU A 625 10.69 -19.42 26.87
C GLU A 625 9.50 -18.62 26.33
N ALA A 626 8.56 -19.30 25.67
CA ALA A 626 7.30 -18.72 25.25
C ALA A 626 6.15 -19.70 25.48
N LYS A 627 5.06 -19.23 26.10
CA LYS A 627 3.87 -20.02 26.45
C LYS A 627 4.19 -21.30 27.25
N GLY A 628 5.18 -21.23 28.16
CA GLY A 628 5.58 -22.35 29.02
C GLY A 628 6.40 -23.44 28.31
N LYS A 629 6.84 -23.21 27.07
CA LYS A 629 7.77 -24.07 26.34
C LYS A 629 9.09 -23.32 26.14
N VAL A 630 10.20 -24.03 26.30
CA VAL A 630 11.55 -23.53 26.04
C VAL A 630 11.92 -23.82 24.60
N TYR A 631 12.41 -22.80 23.91
CA TYR A 631 12.79 -22.88 22.50
C TYR A 631 14.30 -22.92 22.33
N PHE A 632 15.02 -22.15 23.14
CA PHE A 632 16.47 -22.06 23.12
C PHE A 632 17.01 -22.02 24.55
N GLU A 633 18.10 -22.74 24.79
CA GLU A 633 18.87 -22.69 26.02
C GLU A 633 20.00 -21.65 25.90
N THR A 634 20.65 -21.34 27.02
CA THR A 634 21.74 -20.35 27.03
C THR A 634 22.93 -20.83 26.21
N GLY A 635 23.45 -19.98 25.33
CA GLY A 635 24.54 -20.28 24.40
C GLY A 635 24.08 -20.79 23.03
N ASP A 636 22.81 -21.11 22.85
CA ASP A 636 22.28 -21.52 21.55
C ASP A 636 22.35 -20.37 20.55
N THR A 637 22.71 -20.68 19.30
CA THR A 637 22.62 -19.74 18.18
C THR A 637 21.22 -19.81 17.59
N LEU A 638 20.62 -18.65 17.33
CA LEU A 638 19.28 -18.51 16.78
C LEU A 638 19.28 -17.56 15.59
N ASP A 639 18.32 -17.77 14.70
CA ASP A 639 18.12 -16.98 13.49
C ASP A 639 17.06 -15.89 13.72
N LEU A 640 17.35 -14.67 13.28
CA LEU A 640 16.48 -13.49 13.36
C LEU A 640 15.77 -13.31 12.02
N ILE A 641 14.45 -13.09 12.06
CA ILE A 641 13.63 -12.98 10.83
C ILE A 641 13.86 -11.63 10.11
N SER A 642 13.91 -10.55 10.89
CA SER A 642 14.11 -9.19 10.39
C SER A 642 14.93 -8.41 11.40
N PRO A 643 16.27 -8.54 11.38
CA PRO A 643 17.13 -7.92 12.38
C PRO A 643 17.04 -6.39 12.44
N GLU A 644 16.62 -5.77 11.33
CA GLU A 644 16.34 -4.34 11.23
C GLU A 644 15.11 -3.88 12.03
N ASN A 645 14.18 -4.79 12.33
CA ASN A 645 12.97 -4.50 13.09
C ASN A 645 13.25 -4.53 14.60
N THR A 646 12.92 -3.43 15.27
CA THR A 646 12.87 -3.37 16.74
C THR A 646 11.43 -3.15 17.18
N TYR A 647 10.96 -3.99 18.10
CA TYR A 647 9.63 -3.91 18.69
C TYR A 647 9.73 -3.32 20.10
N TYR A 648 8.88 -2.36 20.43
CA TYR A 648 8.93 -1.66 21.72
C TYR A 648 7.75 -2.08 22.57
N GLU A 649 7.97 -2.78 23.68
CA GLU A 649 6.87 -3.22 24.54
C GLU A 649 6.30 -2.05 25.34
N VAL A 650 5.02 -1.73 25.12
CA VAL A 650 4.31 -0.66 25.80
C VAL A 650 3.05 -1.23 26.46
N SER A 651 2.98 -1.16 27.78
CA SER A 651 1.79 -1.54 28.53
C SER A 651 0.83 -0.37 28.69
N TYR A 652 -0.46 -0.66 28.57
CA TYR A 652 -1.57 0.24 28.80
C TYR A 652 -2.42 -0.32 29.94
N GLU A 653 -2.55 0.45 31.01
CA GLU A 653 -3.36 0.09 32.17
C GLU A 653 -4.45 1.14 32.43
N SER A 654 -5.66 0.68 32.70
CA SER A 654 -6.79 1.52 33.13
C SER A 654 -7.75 0.71 33.98
N ASP A 655 -8.73 1.37 34.60
CA ASP A 655 -9.74 0.69 35.44
C ASP A 655 -10.53 -0.41 34.69
N LYS A 656 -10.60 -0.33 33.35
CA LYS A 656 -11.43 -1.23 32.52
C LYS A 656 -10.63 -2.11 31.57
N GLU A 657 -9.46 -1.66 31.15
CA GLU A 657 -8.71 -2.24 30.04
C GLU A 657 -7.22 -2.32 30.40
N ASN A 658 -6.66 -3.52 30.28
CA ASN A 658 -5.23 -3.78 30.41
C ASN A 658 -4.76 -4.56 29.19
N PHE A 659 -3.79 -4.03 28.46
CA PHE A 659 -3.22 -4.68 27.28
C PHE A 659 -1.79 -4.19 27.03
N VAL A 660 -1.07 -4.92 26.18
CA VAL A 660 0.29 -4.60 25.77
C VAL A 660 0.30 -4.47 24.25
N LEU A 661 1.05 -3.48 23.76
CA LEU A 661 1.30 -3.25 22.35
C LEU A 661 2.81 -3.28 22.08
N TYR A 662 3.18 -3.65 20.86
CA TYR A 662 4.55 -3.74 20.37
C TYR A 662 4.72 -2.90 19.09
N PRO A 663 4.59 -1.56 19.16
CA PRO A 663 4.93 -0.72 18.02
C PRO A 663 6.34 -1.02 17.51
N ARG A 664 6.50 -1.02 16.19
CA ARG A 664 7.73 -1.41 15.51
C ARG A 664 8.45 -0.17 15.00
N ALA A 665 9.76 -0.10 15.12
CA ALA A 665 10.57 0.91 14.46
C ALA A 665 11.87 0.33 13.89
N GLN A 666 12.37 0.99 12.85
CA GLN A 666 13.65 0.70 12.20
C GLN A 666 14.43 2.00 12.07
N VAL A 667 15.73 2.01 12.37
CA VAL A 667 16.58 3.18 12.14
C VAL A 667 17.35 2.95 10.85
N ASN A 668 17.07 3.77 9.83
CA ASN A 668 17.72 3.68 8.52
C ASN A 668 18.67 4.88 8.33
N PRO A 669 19.94 4.66 7.93
CA PRO A 669 20.90 5.75 7.73
C PRO A 669 20.47 6.81 6.70
N ASN A 670 19.71 6.40 5.67
CA ASN A 670 19.30 7.28 4.57
C ASN A 670 17.92 7.91 4.81
N MET A 671 17.03 7.24 5.55
CA MET A 671 15.63 7.65 5.71
C MET A 671 15.27 8.08 7.15
N GLY A 672 16.18 7.95 8.11
CA GLY A 672 15.92 8.23 9.52
C GLY A 672 15.09 7.12 10.20
N LEU A 673 14.33 7.50 11.22
CA LEU A 673 13.46 6.58 11.96
C LEU A 673 12.22 6.23 11.13
N LEU A 674 12.01 4.93 10.94
CA LEU A 674 10.89 4.38 10.23
C LEU A 674 9.97 3.66 11.21
N ALA A 675 8.83 4.28 11.53
CA ALA A 675 7.90 3.77 12.53
C ALA A 675 6.69 3.07 11.89
N SER A 676 6.32 1.92 12.44
CA SER A 676 5.07 1.22 12.18
C SER A 676 4.29 1.07 13.48
N PRO A 677 2.99 1.32 13.46
CA PRO A 677 2.16 1.29 14.64
C PRO A 677 1.83 -0.16 15.01
N ASP A 678 1.51 -0.35 16.29
CA ASP A 678 0.69 -1.49 16.72
C ASP A 678 -0.71 -0.97 17.10
N ILE A 679 -1.74 -1.72 16.72
CA ILE A 679 -3.13 -1.25 16.71
C ILE A 679 -3.97 -2.15 17.60
N LYS A 680 -4.56 -1.56 18.64
CA LYS A 680 -5.61 -2.22 19.43
C LYS A 680 -6.97 -1.93 18.80
N HIS A 681 -7.59 -2.96 18.25
CA HIS A 681 -8.94 -2.88 17.71
C HIS A 681 -10.00 -3.02 18.81
N PHE A 682 -10.93 -2.06 18.85
CA PHE A 682 -12.17 -2.13 19.62
C PHE A 682 -13.38 -2.19 18.68
N ALA A 683 -14.57 -2.42 19.22
CA ALA A 683 -15.79 -2.50 18.41
C ALA A 683 -16.15 -1.15 17.75
N ASP A 684 -15.89 -0.05 18.44
CA ASP A 684 -16.28 1.32 18.09
C ASP A 684 -15.10 2.21 17.68
N LYS A 685 -13.85 1.80 17.90
CA LYS A 685 -12.64 2.57 17.57
C LYS A 685 -11.41 1.69 17.45
N ASP A 686 -10.36 2.25 16.87
CA ASP A 686 -9.01 1.70 16.97
C ASP A 686 -8.15 2.62 17.85
N LEU A 687 -7.31 2.04 18.71
CA LEU A 687 -6.21 2.76 19.35
C LEU A 687 -4.92 2.45 18.60
N TYR A 688 -4.28 3.49 18.13
CA TYR A 688 -3.20 3.44 17.18
C TYR A 688 -1.95 4.01 17.83
N THR A 689 -0.93 3.18 18.04
CA THR A 689 0.24 3.52 18.85
C THR A 689 1.52 3.32 18.04
N HIS A 690 2.39 4.32 17.97
CA HIS A 690 3.70 4.23 17.32
C HIS A 690 4.76 5.02 18.07
N VAL A 691 6.02 4.65 17.81
CA VAL A 691 7.18 5.37 18.33
C VAL A 691 7.54 6.50 17.37
N SER A 692 7.58 7.74 17.86
CA SER A 692 7.92 8.92 17.06
C SER A 692 9.41 9.23 17.08
N THR A 693 10.09 8.88 18.16
CA THR A 693 11.54 9.06 18.31
C THR A 693 12.10 8.02 19.26
N VAL A 694 13.30 7.55 18.95
CA VAL A 694 14.13 6.66 19.77
C VAL A 694 15.52 7.29 19.90
N PRO A 695 16.27 6.98 20.98
CA PRO A 695 17.70 7.28 21.05
C PRO A 695 18.42 6.69 19.83
N ASP A 696 19.45 7.38 19.32
CA ASP A 696 20.26 6.85 18.22
C ASP A 696 20.93 5.54 18.67
N PRO A 697 20.64 4.39 18.03
CA PRO A 697 21.25 3.13 18.40
C PRO A 697 22.78 3.10 18.24
N ASN A 698 23.34 4.01 17.42
CA ASN A 698 24.78 4.08 17.14
C ASN A 698 25.52 5.06 18.05
N GLU A 699 24.81 5.86 18.85
CA GLU A 699 25.43 6.79 19.78
C GLU A 699 25.94 6.02 21.01
N GLU A 700 27.21 6.20 21.35
CA GLU A 700 27.75 5.61 22.58
C GLU A 700 27.04 6.20 23.80
N LYS A 701 26.53 5.34 24.67
CA LYS A 701 25.92 5.77 25.93
C LYS A 701 26.95 6.48 26.78
N ASP A 702 26.60 7.66 27.27
CA ASP A 702 27.43 8.41 28.21
C ASP A 702 27.31 7.80 29.61
N TRP A 703 28.37 7.10 30.03
CA TRP A 703 28.42 6.47 31.33
C TRP A 703 29.03 7.43 32.35
N GLY A 704 28.35 7.62 33.47
CA GLY A 704 28.87 8.36 34.60
C GLY A 704 30.17 7.77 35.16
N GLU A 705 30.85 8.53 36.02
CA GLU A 705 32.12 8.13 36.62
C GLU A 705 32.04 6.75 37.31
N LEU A 706 33.12 5.96 37.19
CA LEU A 706 33.20 4.65 37.79
C LEU A 706 33.27 4.77 39.32
N GLN A 707 32.25 4.26 40.00
CA GLN A 707 32.24 4.17 41.46
C GLN A 707 32.73 2.78 41.88
N GLU A 708 33.79 2.74 42.68
CA GLU A 708 34.37 1.50 43.19
C GLU A 708 33.81 1.16 44.58
N TYR A 709 33.41 -0.10 44.75
CA TYR A 709 32.95 -0.66 46.01
C TYR A 709 33.83 -1.84 46.39
N GLU A 710 34.31 -1.86 47.63
CA GLU A 710 34.99 -3.00 48.24
C GLU A 710 33.99 -3.81 49.08
N LEU A 711 33.69 -5.04 48.65
CA LEU A 711 32.59 -5.85 49.17
C LEU A 711 33.06 -7.21 49.68
N SER A 712 32.34 -7.74 50.66
CA SER A 712 32.37 -9.12 51.13
C SER A 712 31.06 -9.82 50.77
N ALA A 713 31.07 -11.15 50.66
CA ALA A 713 29.84 -11.91 50.37
C ALA A 713 28.76 -11.64 51.44
N GLY A 714 27.57 -11.26 50.99
CA GLY A 714 26.44 -10.82 51.81
C GLY A 714 26.29 -9.30 51.96
N ASP A 715 27.28 -8.51 51.54
CA ASP A 715 27.23 -7.06 51.64
C ASP A 715 26.16 -6.46 50.72
N THR A 716 25.56 -5.35 51.18
CA THR A 716 24.52 -4.62 50.46
C THR A 716 25.00 -3.21 50.15
N ILE A 717 24.84 -2.80 48.90
CA ILE A 717 25.14 -1.44 48.43
C ILE A 717 23.91 -0.80 47.79
N VAL A 718 23.92 0.54 47.77
CA VAL A 718 22.93 1.32 47.04
C VAL A 718 23.57 1.80 45.75
N ILE A 719 22.98 1.42 44.62
CA ILE A 719 23.39 1.83 43.28
C ILE A 719 22.25 2.68 42.71
N ASN A 720 22.49 3.98 42.55
CA ASN A 720 21.44 4.94 42.18
C ASN A 720 20.25 4.85 43.17
N ASP A 721 19.05 4.50 42.70
CA ASP A 721 17.85 4.30 43.53
C ASP A 721 17.60 2.83 43.92
N TYR A 722 18.54 1.92 43.64
CA TYR A 722 18.37 0.48 43.80
C TYR A 722 19.25 -0.13 44.88
N ILE A 723 18.74 -1.18 45.51
CA ILE A 723 19.49 -1.99 46.48
C ILE A 723 20.10 -3.18 45.76
N ALA A 724 21.42 -3.32 45.85
CA ALA A 724 22.16 -4.44 45.29
C ALA A 724 22.86 -5.24 46.39
N VAL A 725 22.70 -6.56 46.35
CA VAL A 725 23.33 -7.51 47.28
C VAL A 725 24.39 -8.30 46.53
N PHE A 726 25.62 -8.31 47.04
CA PHE A 726 26.71 -9.12 46.51
C PHE A 726 26.69 -10.49 47.19
N ASN A 727 26.30 -11.53 46.47
CA ASN A 727 26.13 -12.87 47.02
C ASN A 727 27.45 -13.66 47.11
N GLY A 728 28.48 -13.25 46.36
CA GLY A 728 29.78 -13.91 46.33
C GLY A 728 30.35 -14.03 44.92
N ILE A 729 31.27 -14.98 44.74
CA ILE A 729 31.92 -15.29 43.47
C ILE A 729 31.85 -16.79 43.17
N GLU A 730 31.84 -17.14 41.90
CA GLU A 730 31.85 -18.51 41.41
C GLU A 730 32.88 -18.65 40.30
N GLN A 731 33.65 -19.75 40.30
CA GLN A 731 34.53 -20.08 39.18
C GLN A 731 33.69 -20.65 38.03
N ILE A 732 33.98 -20.21 36.80
CA ILE A 732 33.27 -20.65 35.61
C ILE A 732 34.25 -21.21 34.57
N ASP A 733 33.81 -22.28 33.90
CA ASP A 733 34.60 -22.97 32.86
C ASP A 733 34.27 -22.47 31.44
N GLN A 734 33.27 -21.61 31.31
CA GLN A 734 32.82 -21.04 30.04
C GLN A 734 32.50 -19.56 30.20
N VAL A 735 33.02 -18.72 29.30
CA VAL A 735 32.69 -17.30 29.22
C VAL A 735 32.04 -17.04 27.86
N PRO A 736 30.86 -16.40 27.79
CA PRO A 736 30.20 -16.10 26.52
C PRO A 736 31.13 -15.37 25.54
N GLY A 737 31.27 -15.90 24.33
CA GLY A 737 32.12 -15.32 23.28
C GLY A 737 33.63 -15.52 23.45
N VAL A 738 34.10 -16.12 24.55
CA VAL A 738 35.54 -16.31 24.82
C VAL A 738 35.85 -17.79 25.06
N LYS A 739 36.69 -18.38 24.20
CA LYS A 739 37.25 -19.73 24.42
C LYS A 739 38.37 -19.65 25.47
N LEU A 740 38.17 -20.35 26.58
CA LEU A 740 39.18 -20.56 27.62
C LEU A 740 40.03 -21.79 27.25
N VAL A 741 41.35 -21.71 27.48
CA VAL A 741 42.30 -22.83 27.31
C VAL A 741 42.87 -23.27 28.66
N GLU A 742 43.56 -24.40 28.68
CA GLU A 742 44.17 -24.95 29.91
C GLU A 742 45.21 -23.97 30.49
N GLY A 743 44.93 -23.43 31.68
CA GLY A 743 45.72 -22.37 32.33
C GLY A 743 44.98 -21.03 32.48
N ASP A 744 43.89 -20.82 31.77
CA ASP A 744 43.01 -19.66 31.96
C ASP A 744 42.13 -19.86 33.19
N VAL A 745 41.83 -18.77 33.91
CA VAL A 745 40.92 -18.77 35.05
C VAL A 745 39.86 -17.69 34.86
N ALA A 746 38.59 -18.04 34.95
CA ALA A 746 37.47 -17.09 34.90
C ALA A 746 36.61 -17.23 36.17
N VAL A 747 36.27 -16.08 36.75
CA VAL A 747 35.48 -15.97 37.96
C VAL A 747 34.35 -14.97 37.70
N GLN A 748 33.11 -15.38 37.96
CA GLN A 748 31.96 -14.49 37.93
C GLN A 748 31.62 -14.00 39.33
N ALA A 749 31.28 -12.72 39.46
CA ALA A 749 30.59 -12.23 40.64
C ALA A 749 29.10 -12.57 40.54
N ALA A 750 28.43 -12.80 41.67
CA ALA A 750 26.99 -13.00 41.72
C ALA A 750 26.35 -11.82 42.45
N MET A 751 25.68 -10.93 41.73
CA MET A 751 25.00 -9.78 42.31
C MET A 751 23.50 -9.86 42.07
N LYS A 752 22.70 -9.54 43.09
CA LYS A 752 21.25 -9.41 42.99
C LYS A 752 20.85 -7.96 43.18
N ILE A 753 20.31 -7.34 42.14
CA ILE A 753 19.82 -5.96 42.17
C ILE A 753 18.28 -5.98 42.25
N MET A 754 17.74 -5.34 43.28
CA MET A 754 16.30 -5.24 43.50
C MET A 754 15.75 -4.08 42.67
N GLY A 755 15.19 -4.37 41.50
CA GLY A 755 14.57 -3.38 40.64
C GLY A 755 13.07 -3.19 40.89
N GLU A 756 12.47 -2.26 40.15
CA GLU A 756 11.07 -1.84 40.32
C GLU A 756 10.03 -2.96 40.04
N ARG A 757 10.24 -3.77 38.99
CA ARG A 757 9.31 -4.84 38.59
C ARG A 757 9.81 -6.25 38.90
N LYS A 758 11.12 -6.45 38.82
CA LYS A 758 11.78 -7.76 38.99
C LYS A 758 13.13 -7.57 39.65
N ASN A 759 13.63 -8.65 40.25
CA ASN A 759 15.02 -8.72 40.67
C ASN A 759 15.89 -9.05 39.46
N TYR A 760 17.01 -8.35 39.34
CA TYR A 760 18.03 -8.59 38.34
C TYR A 760 19.18 -9.35 38.96
N HIS A 761 19.75 -10.27 38.20
CA HIS A 761 20.93 -11.02 38.59
C HIS A 761 22.04 -10.62 37.63
N ALA A 762 23.09 -9.98 38.15
CA ALA A 762 24.24 -9.56 37.36
C ALA A 762 25.42 -10.47 37.65
N HIS A 763 26.07 -10.92 36.58
CA HIS A 763 27.17 -11.87 36.63
C HIS A 763 28.44 -11.36 35.91
N PRO A 764 29.01 -10.22 36.33
CA PRO A 764 30.20 -9.70 35.66
C PRO A 764 31.40 -10.63 35.89
N VAL A 765 32.17 -10.85 34.84
CA VAL A 765 33.27 -11.82 34.83
C VAL A 765 34.61 -11.11 34.89
N LEU A 766 35.47 -11.60 35.78
CA LEU A 766 36.90 -11.32 35.78
C LEU A 766 37.62 -12.57 35.29
N MET A 767 38.45 -12.44 34.24
CA MET A 767 39.21 -13.55 33.69
C MET A 767 40.70 -13.22 33.60
N ILE A 768 41.54 -14.23 33.73
CA ILE A 768 42.97 -14.18 33.43
C ILE A 768 43.19 -15.13 32.26
N LYS A 769 43.55 -14.55 31.11
CA LYS A 769 43.84 -15.27 29.88
C LYS A 769 45.19 -14.83 29.34
N ASP A 770 46.07 -15.78 29.03
CA ASP A 770 47.44 -15.51 28.55
C ASP A 770 48.22 -14.55 29.50
N GLN A 771 48.07 -14.72 30.82
CA GLN A 771 48.60 -13.82 31.87
C GLN A 771 48.09 -12.36 31.83
N MET A 772 47.11 -12.05 30.97
CA MET A 772 46.45 -10.75 30.93
C MET A 772 45.09 -10.80 31.63
N MET A 773 44.81 -9.75 32.39
CA MET A 773 43.52 -9.59 33.06
C MET A 773 42.48 -9.04 32.07
N GLY A 774 41.45 -9.82 31.80
CA GLY A 774 40.27 -9.41 31.04
C GLY A 774 39.07 -9.22 31.96
N ARG A 775 38.20 -8.27 31.62
CA ARG A 775 36.96 -8.00 32.35
C ARG A 775 35.81 -8.02 31.36
N VAL A 776 34.76 -8.77 31.67
CA VAL A 776 33.50 -8.73 30.93
C VAL A 776 32.48 -8.08 31.86
N PRO A 777 32.17 -6.79 31.66
CA PRO A 777 31.16 -6.12 32.47
C PRO A 777 29.76 -6.64 32.13
N GLU A 778 28.88 -6.63 33.13
CA GLU A 778 27.46 -6.91 32.95
C GLU A 778 26.69 -5.59 32.87
N VAL A 779 25.91 -5.41 31.81
CA VAL A 779 25.08 -4.21 31.63
C VAL A 779 23.62 -4.58 31.82
N ILE A 780 22.98 -3.97 32.82
CA ILE A 780 21.53 -4.06 33.04
C ILE A 780 20.88 -2.81 32.44
N GLU A 781 20.49 -2.93 31.17
CA GLU A 781 19.88 -1.84 30.40
C GLU A 781 18.55 -1.37 31.02
N ASP A 782 17.78 -2.27 31.63
CA ASP A 782 16.55 -1.98 32.38
C ASP A 782 16.75 -0.95 33.51
N LEU A 783 17.95 -0.89 34.10
CA LEU A 783 18.29 -0.02 35.24
C LEU A 783 19.29 1.09 34.87
N GLY A 784 19.87 1.05 33.67
CA GLY A 784 20.97 1.95 33.29
C GLY A 784 22.24 1.72 34.12
N ILE A 785 22.54 0.46 34.49
CA ILE A 785 23.67 0.12 35.35
C ILE A 785 24.65 -0.78 34.59
N ARG A 786 25.94 -0.46 34.65
CA ARG A 786 27.05 -1.33 34.22
C ARG A 786 27.85 -1.72 35.45
N ILE A 787 27.96 -3.02 35.67
CA ILE A 787 28.72 -3.60 36.78
C ILE A 787 29.95 -4.28 36.20
N THR A 788 31.13 -3.94 36.73
CA THR A 788 32.41 -4.50 36.31
C THR A 788 33.08 -5.16 37.50
N PHE A 789 33.49 -6.41 37.37
CA PHE A 789 34.32 -7.05 38.39
C PHE A 789 35.78 -6.59 38.20
N LEU A 790 36.27 -5.73 39.09
CA LEU A 790 37.56 -5.04 38.90
C LEU A 790 38.74 -5.87 39.40
N ASN A 791 38.66 -6.40 40.62
CA ASN A 791 39.77 -7.09 41.26
C ASN A 791 39.32 -7.99 42.42
N ILE A 792 40.16 -8.98 42.75
CA ILE A 792 40.03 -9.86 43.92
C ILE A 792 41.20 -9.57 44.86
N ASP A 793 40.92 -9.11 46.08
CA ASP A 793 41.92 -9.02 47.15
C ASP A 793 41.90 -10.33 47.96
N THR A 794 42.86 -11.19 47.65
CA THR A 794 43.00 -12.50 48.28
C THR A 794 43.51 -12.43 49.72
N GLU A 795 44.13 -11.32 50.14
CA GLU A 795 44.66 -11.18 51.50
C GLU A 795 43.57 -10.75 52.49
N ASN A 796 42.70 -9.82 52.08
CA ASN A 796 41.64 -9.29 52.93
C ASN A 796 40.27 -9.94 52.70
N HIS A 797 40.19 -10.93 51.80
CA HIS A 797 38.94 -11.59 51.37
C HIS A 797 37.87 -10.59 50.89
N ARG A 798 38.30 -9.55 50.17
CA ARG A 798 37.43 -8.49 49.63
C ARG A 798 37.46 -8.44 48.12
N PHE A 799 36.36 -8.01 47.53
CA PHE A 799 36.15 -7.95 46.08
C PHE A 799 35.88 -6.52 45.66
N LYS A 800 36.56 -6.05 44.61
CA LYS A 800 36.32 -4.73 44.04
C LYS A 800 35.33 -4.81 42.89
N ILE A 801 34.18 -4.18 43.09
CA ILE A 801 33.14 -4.04 42.07
C ILE A 801 33.08 -2.59 41.63
N GLY A 802 33.22 -2.37 40.33
CA GLY A 802 33.05 -1.07 39.71
C GLY A 802 31.65 -0.91 39.16
N VAL A 803 31.02 0.23 39.39
CA VAL A 803 29.67 0.52 38.93
C VAL A 803 29.67 1.84 38.16
N ASN A 804 29.20 1.81 36.93
CA ASN A 804 28.85 3.00 36.17
C ASN A 804 27.32 3.07 36.04
N VAL A 805 26.79 4.29 36.08
CA VAL A 805 25.37 4.55 35.88
C VAL A 805 25.17 5.42 34.65
N THR A 806 24.10 5.19 33.91
CA THR A 806 23.65 5.99 32.77
C THR A 806 22.17 6.31 32.92
N GLN A 807 21.68 7.25 32.13
CA GLN A 807 20.26 7.52 32.03
C GLN A 807 19.51 6.29 31.49
N LYS A 808 18.31 6.02 32.03
CA LYS A 808 17.44 4.94 31.55
C LYS A 808 17.11 5.14 30.07
N ASP A 809 16.90 4.05 29.35
CA ASP A 809 16.38 4.10 27.99
C ASP A 809 14.99 4.77 27.95
N TYR A 810 14.65 5.40 26.83
CA TYR A 810 13.36 6.07 26.65
C TYR A 810 12.85 5.96 25.23
N ILE A 811 11.54 6.18 25.09
CA ILE A 811 10.91 6.40 23.80
C ILE A 811 10.00 7.62 23.84
N ILE A 812 9.83 8.29 22.71
CA ILE A 812 8.76 9.27 22.51
C ILE A 812 7.64 8.58 21.75
N LEU A 813 6.48 8.47 22.37
CA LEU A 813 5.35 7.69 21.87
C LEU A 813 4.20 8.61 21.44
N LYS A 814 3.60 8.32 20.29
CA LYS A 814 2.33 8.91 19.87
C LYS A 814 1.24 7.84 19.85
N ALA A 815 0.13 8.17 20.48
CA ALA A 815 -1.05 7.33 20.56
C ALA A 815 -2.30 8.13 20.18
N MET A 816 -3.12 7.57 19.29
CA MET A 816 -4.31 8.23 18.76
C MET A 816 -5.48 7.26 18.64
N GLU A 817 -6.68 7.72 18.99
CA GLU A 817 -7.92 6.99 18.79
C GLU A 817 -8.58 7.37 17.47
N LYS A 818 -9.02 6.37 16.70
CA LYS A 818 -9.72 6.52 15.42
C LYS A 818 -11.13 5.91 15.51
N PRO A 819 -12.16 6.72 15.74
CA PRO A 819 -13.53 6.24 15.87
C PRO A 819 -14.07 5.63 14.57
N PHE A 820 -14.79 4.51 14.70
CA PHE A 820 -15.57 3.86 13.64
C PHE A 820 -14.84 3.56 12.33
N VAL A 821 -13.52 3.39 12.36
CA VAL A 821 -12.71 3.01 11.18
C VAL A 821 -13.16 1.66 10.59
N ASN A 822 -13.70 0.76 11.39
CA ASN A 822 -14.30 -0.49 10.91
C ASN A 822 -15.44 -0.27 9.89
N ILE A 823 -16.19 0.84 9.99
CA ILE A 823 -17.26 1.17 9.04
C ILE A 823 -16.69 1.48 7.65
N LEU A 824 -15.51 2.11 7.59
CA LEU A 824 -14.77 2.37 6.34
C LEU A 824 -14.42 1.05 5.63
N TRP A 825 -13.85 0.09 6.37
CA TRP A 825 -13.47 -1.22 5.81
C TRP A 825 -14.68 -2.06 5.39
N ILE A 826 -15.74 -2.08 6.21
CA ILE A 826 -17.00 -2.76 5.87
C ILE A 826 -17.63 -2.14 4.61
N GLY A 827 -17.66 -0.81 4.53
CA GLY A 827 -18.17 -0.08 3.36
C GLY A 827 -17.42 -0.45 2.08
N THR A 828 -16.10 -0.57 2.17
CA THR A 828 -15.21 -0.97 1.07
C THR A 828 -15.51 -2.39 0.56
N ILE A 829 -15.69 -3.34 1.47
CA ILE A 829 -16.03 -4.73 1.11
C ILE A 829 -17.40 -4.79 0.45
N ILE A 830 -18.41 -4.11 1.01
CA ILE A 830 -19.77 -4.05 0.46
C ILE A 830 -19.75 -3.41 -0.93
N MET A 831 -18.98 -2.34 -1.12
CA MET A 831 -18.80 -1.69 -2.42
C MET A 831 -18.31 -2.69 -3.47
N SER A 832 -17.24 -3.42 -3.13
CA SER A 832 -16.61 -4.42 -3.99
C SER A 832 -17.57 -5.56 -4.36
N ILE A 833 -18.34 -6.07 -3.40
CA ILE A 833 -19.39 -7.07 -3.64
C ILE A 833 -20.44 -6.53 -4.65
N GLY A 834 -20.85 -5.27 -4.49
CA GLY A 834 -21.79 -4.63 -5.40
C GLY A 834 -21.29 -4.58 -6.86
N PHE A 835 -20.01 -4.26 -7.06
CA PHE A 835 -19.37 -4.32 -8.38
C PHE A 835 -19.38 -5.74 -8.96
N VAL A 836 -18.97 -6.74 -8.17
CA VAL A 836 -18.94 -8.15 -8.62
C VAL A 836 -20.35 -8.62 -9.03
N MET A 837 -21.37 -8.29 -8.24
CA MET A 837 -22.77 -8.57 -8.58
C MET A 837 -23.19 -7.90 -9.89
N ALA A 838 -22.75 -6.67 -10.14
CA ALA A 838 -23.02 -5.96 -11.39
C ALA A 838 -22.36 -6.67 -12.58
N ILE A 839 -21.09 -7.08 -12.47
CA ILE A 839 -20.36 -7.83 -13.51
C ILE A 839 -21.09 -9.14 -13.85
N MET A 840 -21.40 -9.96 -12.83
CA MET A 840 -22.07 -11.25 -13.03
C MET A 840 -23.42 -11.09 -13.74
N ARG A 841 -24.20 -10.08 -13.36
CA ARG A 841 -25.48 -9.80 -14.00
C ARG A 841 -25.31 -9.38 -15.45
N ARG A 842 -24.36 -8.50 -15.77
CA ARG A 842 -24.13 -8.03 -17.15
C ARG A 842 -23.61 -9.13 -18.05
N ASN A 843 -22.79 -10.05 -17.54
CA ASN A 843 -22.36 -11.23 -18.29
C ASN A 843 -23.53 -12.17 -18.64
N LYS A 844 -24.48 -12.37 -17.71
CA LYS A 844 -25.71 -13.14 -17.99
C LYS A 844 -26.60 -12.46 -19.03
N GLU A 845 -26.77 -11.14 -18.96
CA GLU A 845 -27.49 -10.36 -19.99
C GLU A 845 -26.74 -10.33 -21.35
N GLY A 846 -25.43 -10.58 -21.36
CA GLY A 846 -24.61 -10.69 -22.56
C GLY A 846 -24.71 -12.05 -23.26
N GLY A 847 -24.89 -13.13 -22.49
CA GLY A 847 -24.98 -14.50 -23.00
C GLY A 847 -26.34 -14.88 -23.59
N SER A 848 -27.42 -14.19 -23.21
CA SER A 848 -28.69 -14.28 -23.92
C SER A 848 -28.60 -13.47 -25.22
N GLY A 849 -28.58 -14.19 -26.34
CA GLY A 849 -28.60 -13.61 -27.69
C GLY A 849 -29.71 -12.57 -27.88
N GLU A 850 -29.55 -11.74 -28.89
CA GLU A 850 -30.54 -10.73 -29.29
C GLU A 850 -31.96 -11.29 -29.27
N GLY A 851 -32.89 -10.53 -28.67
CA GLY A 851 -34.32 -10.73 -28.86
C GLY A 851 -35.04 -11.59 -27.83
N LYS A 852 -35.20 -11.08 -26.60
CA LYS A 852 -36.52 -11.06 -25.95
C LYS A 852 -36.66 -9.74 -25.21
N ALA A 853 -37.30 -8.76 -25.86
CA ALA A 853 -37.92 -7.67 -25.13
C ALA A 853 -38.78 -8.29 -24.01
N PRO A 854 -38.74 -7.76 -22.78
CA PRO A 854 -39.66 -8.24 -21.75
C PRO A 854 -41.07 -8.08 -22.31
N LYS A 855 -41.82 -9.19 -22.40
CA LYS A 855 -43.24 -9.15 -22.77
C LYS A 855 -43.91 -8.18 -21.80
N VAL A 856 -44.22 -6.98 -22.30
CA VAL A 856 -45.21 -6.10 -21.68
C VAL A 856 -46.48 -6.96 -21.66
N LYS A 857 -46.89 -7.39 -20.46
CA LYS A 857 -48.23 -7.94 -20.27
C LYS A 857 -49.18 -6.83 -20.72
N ALA A 858 -49.78 -7.01 -21.89
CA ALA A 858 -50.88 -6.19 -22.34
C ALA A 858 -51.96 -6.28 -21.25
N GLU A 859 -52.24 -5.15 -20.61
CA GLU A 859 -53.47 -4.99 -19.83
C GLU A 859 -54.62 -5.32 -20.78
N ARG A 860 -55.37 -6.38 -20.44
CA ARG A 860 -56.66 -6.65 -21.07
C ARG A 860 -57.52 -5.41 -20.82
N LYS A 861 -57.76 -4.63 -21.88
CA LYS A 861 -58.94 -3.78 -21.98
C LYS A 861 -60.15 -4.71 -21.83
N ALA A 862 -60.76 -4.70 -20.65
CA ALA A 862 -62.15 -5.12 -20.50
C ALA A 862 -63.00 -3.96 -21.00
N GLN A 863 -63.65 -4.16 -22.14
CA GLN A 863 -64.69 -3.29 -22.64
C GLN A 863 -65.97 -4.14 -22.73
N VAL A 864 -67.05 -3.56 -22.21
CA VAL A 864 -68.48 -3.90 -22.40
C VAL A 864 -69.04 -5.00 -21.50
N ALA A 865 -69.69 -4.59 -20.40
CA ALA A 865 -71.14 -4.41 -20.36
C ALA A 865 -71.49 -3.21 -19.48
#